data_AF-A0A150SPP2-F1
#
_entry.id   AF-A0A150SPP2-F1
#
_cell.length_a   1.000
_cell.length_b   1.000
_cell.length_c   1.000
_cell.angle_alpha   90.00
_cell.angle_beta   90.00
_cell.angle_gamma   90.00
#
_symmetry.space_group_name_H-M   'P 1'
#
loop_
_entity.id
_entity.type
_entity.pdbx_description
1 polymer ?
#
loop_
_entity_poly.entity_id
_entity_poly.type
_entity_poly.pdbx_seq_one_letter_code
_entity_poly.pdbx_strand_id
1 'polypeptide(L)'
;MKTIKPQKLGLIHRVIEDGSDCYLSVTILAFFSFGPPAALLSEIDLWKFTAAELGKDAVLDMGMPKPRGELLISGRAYPRGGRAPACAVRARLGAVDKTLYAIGDRTWRRGAPTEPEPFTEMPITWERAFGGPGFALNPVGKGARPIEADTGEIHPLPNIELPEPLITSPGDQPAPAGFGPIDLMWPQRFAKMGTYDQRWLKERFPGFAEDTDLGMFNAAPDDQQIQGFFRGDEPMVLENMHPEKPVIEAALPGLAARAFINRKGGDGESFSEVAMHLDTVHLFPHAERGVLLFRGIALVDEDDAADVLQIVIGAETLGDPRPAEHYREVLRQRLDPDTGHLASLRDSDLLPLLPPGARPPRDKSDVERLLESDDLLRRNLQGGARRRAEENRRQARATVVELGLDPAQFGLEGNEEPAEEALPDIEDLGPFVEALEARAERERVEAESRRAKAEAEARAAYAAAGMDYDALQEEAMKQAAGPPKFSAKAERERLEDLATLLANAGYPNTELEATLADPALDRKLAEMEAQVLEGYRQTAHFGPAAGRLAGEAARRLREEVVDAHRAGRSLAGRDLTGADLSGLDLHGAIFTGALLEGASLADADLQEANFERAVLAHVDLCQARLRGAKLEEANLGLAKLRGADLSGADLSGAVLYQADLTGASFRGAELTLADLSEATLRDNDLTDALAQLLTLLRVDLAGSKLTGADLSRSTFIECKLGGVDLSGARLVSTAFFSSEGRGAVFRGAHAENLRMVKECAFDGADFHGATLTGANLRGASLAGADFREARLNGSDLSECDLRGARMAWIAAREARFIRADLSDADLTCADLMLGVLQKAKLMGADFGRANLFRADLAKVFGDERTSFDEANLREVRFVPRRPRGQG
;
A
#
# COMPACT_ATOMS: atom_id res chain seq x y z
N MET A 1 6.11 15.17 0.26
CA MET A 1 5.72 15.34 1.66
C MET A 1 5.05 14.06 2.18
N LYS A 2 5.68 13.34 3.12
CA LYS A 2 5.11 12.17 3.81
C LYS A 2 4.35 12.64 5.06
N THR A 3 3.15 12.10 5.29
CA THR A 3 2.28 12.51 6.41
C THR A 3 2.36 11.50 7.55
N ILE A 4 2.60 11.99 8.76
CA ILE A 4 2.63 11.22 10.01
C ILE A 4 1.49 11.73 10.90
N LYS A 5 0.47 10.90 11.11
CA LYS A 5 -0.73 11.27 11.86
C LYS A 5 -1.34 10.08 12.61
N PRO A 6 -2.14 10.30 13.66
CA PRO A 6 -2.99 9.27 14.25
C PRO A 6 -4.22 8.99 13.37
N GLN A 7 -4.94 7.91 13.66
CA GLN A 7 -6.11 7.46 12.89
C GLN A 7 -7.35 8.34 13.11
N LYS A 8 -7.39 9.10 14.22
CA LYS A 8 -8.54 9.94 14.60
C LYS A 8 -8.47 11.38 14.11
N LEU A 9 -7.38 11.78 13.47
CA LEU A 9 -7.21 13.14 12.95
C LEU A 9 -7.16 13.16 11.42
N GLY A 10 -7.94 14.07 10.84
CA GLY A 10 -7.84 14.41 9.42
C GLY A 10 -6.80 15.49 9.16
N LEU A 11 -6.25 15.49 7.94
CA LEU A 11 -5.34 16.53 7.47
C LEU A 11 -5.81 17.05 6.11
N ILE A 12 -6.03 18.36 6.03
CA ILE A 12 -6.08 19.10 4.76
C ILE A 12 -4.87 20.01 4.74
N HIS A 13 -4.11 19.99 3.65
CA HIS A 13 -3.03 20.95 3.44
C HIS A 13 -3.10 21.56 2.04
N ARG A 14 -2.66 22.80 1.93
CA ARG A 14 -2.63 23.55 0.67
C ARG A 14 -1.49 24.56 0.71
N VAL A 15 -0.84 24.76 -0.43
CA VAL A 15 0.11 25.86 -0.57
C VAL A 15 -0.58 27.06 -1.20
N ILE A 16 -0.35 28.23 -0.63
CA ILE A 16 -0.91 29.51 -1.04
C ILE A 16 0.26 30.38 -1.45
N GLU A 17 0.25 30.87 -2.68
CA GLU A 17 1.21 31.85 -3.16
C GLU A 17 0.68 33.25 -2.91
N ASP A 18 1.45 34.09 -2.23
CA ASP A 18 1.20 35.52 -2.12
C ASP A 18 2.49 36.28 -2.45
N GLY A 19 2.50 36.96 -3.60
CA GLY A 19 3.70 37.62 -4.12
C GLY A 19 4.81 36.64 -4.48
N SER A 20 5.91 36.66 -3.71
CA SER A 20 7.04 35.71 -3.81
C SER A 20 7.08 34.68 -2.68
N ASP A 21 6.19 34.80 -1.70
CA ASP A 21 6.14 33.94 -0.54
C ASP A 21 5.15 32.81 -0.77
N CYS A 22 5.51 31.63 -0.29
CA CYS A 22 4.69 30.43 -0.36
C CYS A 22 4.33 30.02 1.07
N TYR A 23 3.05 29.86 1.33
CA TYR A 23 2.53 29.52 2.64
C TYR A 23 1.85 28.15 2.58
N LEU A 24 2.35 27.19 3.35
CA LEU A 24 1.66 25.94 3.59
C LEU A 24 0.60 26.17 4.68
N SER A 25 -0.68 26.15 4.29
CA SER A 25 -1.78 26.03 5.21
C SER A 25 -1.97 24.58 5.62
N VAL A 26 -1.99 24.34 6.93
CA VAL A 26 -2.19 23.03 7.56
C VAL A 26 -3.50 23.10 8.33
N THR A 27 -4.45 22.23 8.04
CA THR A 27 -5.74 22.13 8.73
C THR A 27 -5.90 20.73 9.31
N ILE A 28 -5.95 20.63 10.64
CA ILE A 28 -6.23 19.39 11.38
C ILE A 28 -7.73 19.33 11.66
N LEU A 29 -8.37 18.23 11.29
CA LEU A 29 -9.77 17.96 11.58
C LEU A 29 -9.88 16.96 12.73
N ALA A 30 -10.61 17.33 13.77
CA ALA A 30 -10.87 16.47 14.92
C ALA A 30 -12.38 16.25 15.08
N PHE A 31 -12.83 15.01 14.87
CA PHE A 31 -14.24 14.63 15.00
C PHE A 31 -14.54 14.16 16.41
N PHE A 32 -15.57 14.71 17.06
CA PHE A 32 -15.86 14.42 18.46
C PHE A 32 -17.35 14.21 18.74
N SER A 33 -17.64 13.56 19.86
CA SER A 33 -18.99 13.39 20.40
C SER A 33 -19.22 14.30 21.62
N PHE A 34 -20.46 14.73 21.85
CA PHE A 34 -20.79 15.65 22.96
C PHE A 34 -20.82 14.99 24.34
N GLY A 35 -20.88 13.65 24.40
CA GLY A 35 -21.03 12.89 25.65
C GLY A 35 -19.75 12.89 26.50
N PRO A 36 -19.84 12.83 27.84
CA PRO A 36 -18.67 12.76 28.71
C PRO A 36 -18.11 11.33 28.82
N PRO A 37 -16.78 11.12 28.67
CA PRO A 37 -15.81 12.10 28.22
C PRO A 37 -15.94 12.34 26.71
N ALA A 38 -15.82 13.60 26.28
CA ALA A 38 -15.84 13.95 24.86
C ALA A 38 -14.69 13.22 24.16
N ALA A 39 -15.03 12.20 23.39
CA ALA A 39 -14.05 11.32 22.75
C ALA A 39 -13.88 11.67 21.28
N LEU A 40 -12.64 11.62 20.81
CA LEU A 40 -12.34 11.67 19.38
C LEU A 40 -12.82 10.38 18.71
N LEU A 41 -13.47 10.57 17.57
CA LEU A 41 -13.95 9.53 16.66
C LEU A 41 -12.97 9.37 15.50
N SER A 42 -13.13 8.31 14.71
CA SER A 42 -12.19 8.03 13.61
C SER A 42 -12.34 9.04 12.46
N GLU A 43 -11.25 9.27 11.71
CA GLU A 43 -11.29 10.09 10.48
C GLU A 43 -12.19 9.45 9.41
N ILE A 44 -12.26 8.12 9.33
CA ILE A 44 -13.13 7.45 8.36
C ILE A 44 -14.60 7.77 8.67
N ASP A 45 -14.99 7.76 9.94
CA ASP A 45 -16.34 8.11 10.35
C ASP A 45 -16.64 9.58 10.12
N LEU A 46 -15.67 10.48 10.33
CA LEU A 46 -15.79 11.89 9.96
C LEU A 46 -16.25 12.04 8.51
N TRP A 47 -15.56 11.40 7.56
CA TRP A 47 -15.88 11.53 6.14
C TRP A 47 -17.21 10.89 5.77
N LYS A 48 -17.51 9.69 6.30
CA LYS A 48 -18.81 9.03 6.07
C LYS A 48 -19.97 9.86 6.61
N PHE A 49 -19.83 10.37 7.84
CA PHE A 49 -20.86 11.15 8.51
C PHE A 49 -21.09 12.50 7.82
N THR A 50 -20.03 13.27 7.56
CA THR A 50 -20.16 14.59 6.94
C THR A 50 -20.69 14.51 5.50
N ALA A 51 -20.30 13.50 4.72
CA ALA A 51 -20.86 13.28 3.38
C ALA A 51 -22.37 12.95 3.41
N ALA A 52 -22.82 12.21 4.43
CA ALA A 52 -24.24 11.89 4.60
C ALA A 52 -25.07 13.10 5.07
N GLU A 53 -24.52 13.93 5.96
CA GLU A 53 -25.23 15.06 6.56
C GLU A 53 -25.22 16.34 5.69
N LEU A 54 -24.11 16.61 5.01
CA LEU A 54 -23.95 17.83 4.20
C LEU A 54 -24.29 17.62 2.72
N GLY A 55 -24.27 16.37 2.24
CA GLY A 55 -24.46 16.03 0.83
C GLY A 55 -23.15 16.01 0.03
N LYS A 56 -23.20 15.48 -1.20
CA LYS A 56 -22.02 15.20 -2.02
C LYS A 56 -21.27 16.43 -2.52
N ASP A 57 -21.96 17.55 -2.70
CA ASP A 57 -21.40 18.79 -3.24
C ASP A 57 -21.02 19.80 -2.16
N ALA A 58 -21.25 19.47 -0.88
CA ALA A 58 -20.95 20.37 0.23
C ALA A 58 -19.46 20.38 0.56
N VAL A 59 -18.92 21.59 0.69
CA VAL A 59 -17.52 21.81 1.08
C VAL A 59 -17.47 21.95 2.60
N LEU A 60 -16.89 20.95 3.28
CA LEU A 60 -16.67 21.01 4.73
C LEU A 60 -15.71 22.15 5.09
N ASP A 61 -14.60 22.27 4.35
CA ASP A 61 -13.62 23.35 4.51
C ASP A 61 -12.71 23.46 3.27
N MET A 62 -12.19 24.67 3.00
CA MET A 62 -11.34 24.94 1.81
C MET A 62 -9.83 24.83 2.07
N GLY A 63 -9.41 24.62 3.31
CA GLY A 63 -8.00 24.63 3.74
C GLY A 63 -7.36 26.01 3.63
N MET A 64 -8.15 27.08 3.78
CA MET A 64 -7.72 28.47 3.61
C MET A 64 -7.63 29.19 4.95
N PRO A 65 -6.63 30.08 5.16
CA PRO A 65 -6.53 30.94 6.33
C PRO A 65 -7.82 31.68 6.65
N LYS A 66 -8.24 31.65 7.92
CA LYS A 66 -9.38 32.44 8.42
C LYS A 66 -8.88 33.45 9.45
N PRO A 67 -9.21 34.74 9.31
CA PRO A 67 -8.80 35.76 10.27
C PRO A 67 -9.56 35.69 11.61
N ARG A 68 -10.66 34.94 11.68
CA ARG A 68 -11.54 34.86 12.85
C ARG A 68 -12.04 33.44 13.10
N GLY A 69 -12.28 33.12 14.37
CA GLY A 69 -13.00 31.93 14.80
C GLY A 69 -14.46 31.99 14.38
N GLU A 70 -15.03 30.88 13.90
CA GLU A 70 -16.42 30.80 13.47
C GLU A 70 -17.16 29.54 13.96
N LEU A 71 -18.45 29.72 14.27
CA LEU A 71 -19.37 28.63 14.59
C LEU A 71 -20.30 28.35 13.40
N LEU A 72 -20.32 27.10 12.96
CA LEU A 72 -21.27 26.57 11.97
C LEU A 72 -22.16 25.52 12.64
N ILE A 73 -23.44 25.49 12.31
CA ILE A 73 -24.35 24.45 12.79
C ILE A 73 -25.17 23.90 11.63
N SER A 74 -25.04 22.60 11.41
CA SER A 74 -25.91 21.83 10.52
C SER A 74 -26.89 21.06 11.40
N GLY A 75 -28.11 21.56 11.51
CA GLY A 75 -29.09 21.03 12.46
C GLY A 75 -30.53 21.21 12.02
N ARG A 76 -31.43 20.72 12.86
CA ARG A 76 -32.88 20.78 12.67
C ARG A 76 -33.52 21.34 13.93
N ALA A 77 -34.63 22.03 13.78
CA ALA A 77 -35.47 22.47 14.88
C ALA A 77 -36.45 21.36 15.28
N TYR A 78 -36.54 21.09 16.58
CA TYR A 78 -37.45 20.09 17.17
C TYR A 78 -38.31 20.78 18.24
N PRO A 79 -39.62 20.97 18.00
CA PRO A 79 -40.48 21.64 18.95
C PRO A 79 -40.68 20.84 20.25
N ARG A 80 -40.76 21.56 21.38
CA ARG A 80 -41.07 20.95 22.68
C ARG A 80 -42.46 20.28 22.64
N GLY A 81 -42.54 19.04 23.11
CA GLY A 81 -43.77 18.24 23.06
C GLY A 81 -43.99 17.49 21.75
N GLY A 82 -43.02 17.51 20.82
CA GLY A 82 -42.98 16.63 19.65
C GLY A 82 -43.69 17.17 18.40
N ARG A 83 -44.67 18.06 18.53
CA ARG A 83 -45.30 18.75 17.38
C ARG A 83 -45.80 20.14 17.78
N ALA A 84 -45.36 21.19 17.07
CA ALA A 84 -45.82 22.56 17.31
C ALA A 84 -45.79 23.41 16.03
N PRO A 85 -46.59 24.50 15.96
CA PRO A 85 -46.55 25.47 14.85
C PRO A 85 -45.24 26.26 14.75
N ALA A 86 -44.54 26.45 15.87
CA ALA A 86 -43.28 27.17 15.91
C ALA A 86 -42.45 26.74 17.13
N CYS A 87 -41.13 26.89 17.04
CA CYS A 87 -40.24 26.82 18.18
C CYS A 87 -39.02 27.72 17.99
N ALA A 88 -38.49 28.26 19.09
CA ALA A 88 -37.19 28.92 19.09
C ALA A 88 -36.08 27.87 19.18
N VAL A 89 -35.01 28.06 18.41
CA VAL A 89 -33.77 27.29 18.52
C VAL A 89 -32.65 28.25 18.91
N ARG A 90 -31.78 27.83 19.81
CA ARG A 90 -30.69 28.68 20.30
C ARG A 90 -29.40 27.88 20.35
N ALA A 91 -28.30 28.52 19.95
CA ALA A 91 -26.97 27.98 20.14
C ALA A 91 -26.08 29.02 20.81
N ARG A 92 -25.44 28.59 21.89
CA ARG A 92 -24.45 29.37 22.62
C ARG A 92 -23.15 28.58 22.70
N LEU A 93 -22.03 29.20 22.30
CA LEU A 93 -20.68 28.68 22.41
C LEU A 93 -19.72 29.83 22.71
N GLY A 94 -19.21 29.89 23.94
CA GLY A 94 -18.36 31.00 24.36
C GLY A 94 -19.04 32.37 24.19
N ALA A 95 -18.50 33.20 23.29
CA ALA A 95 -19.01 34.54 22.99
C ALA A 95 -20.17 34.56 21.96
N VAL A 96 -20.38 33.45 21.22
CA VAL A 96 -21.49 33.33 20.26
C VAL A 96 -22.75 32.95 21.02
N ASP A 97 -23.84 33.69 20.81
CA ASP A 97 -25.18 33.41 21.36
C ASP A 97 -26.24 33.85 20.36
N LYS A 98 -26.79 32.88 19.61
CA LYS A 98 -27.71 33.15 18.51
C LYS A 98 -28.99 32.35 18.68
N THR A 99 -30.11 33.04 18.53
CA THR A 99 -31.46 32.46 18.55
C THR A 99 -32.13 32.68 17.21
N LEU A 100 -32.77 31.64 16.67
CA LEU A 100 -33.60 31.69 15.47
C LEU A 100 -35.01 31.17 15.81
N TYR A 101 -36.01 31.63 15.08
CA TYR A 101 -37.35 31.05 15.11
C TYR A 101 -37.53 30.12 13.92
N ALA A 102 -37.96 28.89 14.21
CA ALA A 102 -38.41 27.93 13.23
C ALA A 102 -39.94 27.90 13.26
N ILE A 103 -40.57 28.32 12.17
CA ILE A 103 -42.01 28.50 12.05
C ILE A 103 -42.53 27.63 10.92
N GLY A 104 -43.65 26.95 11.15
CA GLY A 104 -44.35 26.12 10.17
C GLY A 104 -44.61 26.82 8.83
N ASP A 105 -44.93 26.06 7.80
CA ASP A 105 -45.20 26.62 6.49
C ASP A 105 -46.39 27.59 6.54
N ARG A 106 -46.18 28.76 5.92
CA ARG A 106 -47.13 29.88 5.89
C ARG A 106 -47.07 30.57 4.53
N THR A 107 -48.18 31.20 4.17
CA THR A 107 -48.29 32.04 2.96
C THR A 107 -48.98 33.35 3.29
N TRP A 108 -48.82 34.36 2.44
CA TRP A 108 -49.60 35.58 2.53
C TRP A 108 -51.02 35.35 2.01
N ARG A 109 -52.02 35.74 2.80
CA ARG A 109 -53.43 35.77 2.40
C ARG A 109 -54.05 37.10 2.80
N ARG A 110 -54.46 37.90 1.82
CA ARG A 110 -55.06 39.24 2.03
C ARG A 110 -54.20 40.17 2.90
N GLY A 111 -52.88 40.12 2.73
CA GLY A 111 -51.93 40.99 3.45
C GLY A 111 -51.59 40.55 4.88
N ALA A 112 -52.05 39.38 5.33
CA ALA A 112 -51.67 38.77 6.60
C ALA A 112 -51.07 37.37 6.38
N PRO A 113 -50.13 36.91 7.24
CA PRO A 113 -49.63 35.54 7.18
C PRO A 113 -50.73 34.55 7.61
N THR A 114 -50.78 33.38 6.98
CA THR A 114 -51.64 32.27 7.45
C THR A 114 -51.14 31.71 8.79
N GLU A 115 -52.01 30.97 9.48
CA GLU A 115 -51.60 30.16 10.63
C GLU A 115 -50.50 29.16 10.22
N PRO A 116 -49.39 29.05 10.97
CA PRO A 116 -48.31 28.12 10.67
C PRO A 116 -48.72 26.66 10.85
N GLU A 117 -48.35 25.83 9.86
CA GLU A 117 -48.58 24.39 9.94
C GLU A 117 -47.69 23.72 11.01
N PRO A 118 -48.25 22.91 11.94
CA PRO A 118 -47.45 22.24 12.96
C PRO A 118 -46.51 21.18 12.41
N PHE A 119 -45.24 21.26 12.78
CA PHE A 119 -44.17 20.33 12.38
C PHE A 119 -43.58 19.58 13.58
N THR A 120 -42.91 18.45 13.32
CA THR A 120 -42.21 17.63 14.32
C THR A 120 -40.70 17.81 14.25
N GLU A 121 -40.17 18.02 13.04
CA GLU A 121 -38.79 18.42 12.79
C GLU A 121 -38.76 19.39 11.61
N MET A 122 -37.78 20.29 11.59
CA MET A 122 -37.58 21.22 10.49
C MET A 122 -36.08 21.50 10.27
N PRO A 123 -35.51 21.14 9.11
CA PRO A 123 -34.14 21.51 8.78
C PRO A 123 -33.93 23.03 8.85
N ILE A 124 -32.80 23.47 9.41
CA ILE A 124 -32.42 24.89 9.45
C ILE A 124 -31.48 25.15 8.27
N THR A 125 -32.03 25.54 7.12
CA THR A 125 -31.28 25.71 5.86
C THR A 125 -31.58 27.06 5.20
N TRP A 126 -30.73 27.46 4.25
CA TRP A 126 -30.89 28.73 3.54
C TRP A 126 -32.13 28.75 2.63
N GLU A 127 -32.58 27.61 2.10
CA GLU A 127 -33.81 27.47 1.32
C GLU A 127 -35.07 27.81 2.14
N ARG A 128 -34.97 27.66 3.47
CA ARG A 128 -36.05 27.96 4.42
C ARG A 128 -35.95 29.35 5.04
N ALA A 129 -34.86 30.08 4.78
CA ALA A 129 -34.66 31.46 5.21
C ALA A 129 -35.23 32.45 4.20
N PHE A 130 -35.37 33.73 4.61
CA PHE A 130 -35.84 34.79 3.72
C PHE A 130 -34.93 34.92 2.49
N GLY A 131 -35.53 35.01 1.30
CA GLY A 131 -34.80 35.15 0.04
C GLY A 131 -35.57 34.62 -1.16
N GLY A 132 -34.83 34.12 -2.14
CA GLY A 132 -35.34 33.51 -3.37
C GLY A 132 -34.80 34.17 -4.64
N PRO A 133 -35.23 33.69 -5.83
CA PRO A 133 -34.72 34.19 -7.10
C PRO A 133 -34.81 35.72 -7.22
N GLY A 134 -33.66 36.35 -7.46
CA GLY A 134 -33.54 37.81 -7.54
C GLY A 134 -33.23 38.52 -6.22
N PHE A 135 -33.10 37.80 -5.10
CA PHE A 135 -32.61 38.34 -3.83
C PHE A 135 -31.16 37.92 -3.59
N ALA A 136 -30.22 38.85 -3.82
CA ALA A 136 -28.80 38.52 -3.92
C ALA A 136 -28.18 37.92 -2.63
N LEU A 137 -28.67 38.31 -1.45
CA LEU A 137 -28.13 37.82 -0.16
C LEU A 137 -28.50 36.36 0.15
N ASN A 138 -29.54 35.82 -0.50
CA ASN A 138 -29.93 34.42 -0.38
C ASN A 138 -30.80 34.01 -1.59
N PRO A 139 -30.17 33.70 -2.73
CA PRO A 139 -30.89 33.39 -3.97
C PRO A 139 -31.69 32.08 -3.92
N VAL A 140 -31.36 31.17 -3.00
CA VAL A 140 -32.03 29.86 -2.85
C VAL A 140 -33.18 29.87 -1.84
N GLY A 141 -33.33 30.96 -1.07
CA GLY A 141 -34.35 31.10 -0.03
C GLY A 141 -35.78 31.23 -0.54
N LYS A 142 -36.69 31.62 0.36
CA LYS A 142 -38.11 31.86 0.02
C LYS A 142 -38.68 33.10 0.69
N GLY A 143 -39.73 33.65 0.07
CA GLY A 143 -40.53 34.74 0.60
C GLY A 143 -40.20 36.15 0.11
N ALA A 144 -39.14 36.34 -0.68
CA ALA A 144 -38.88 37.62 -1.34
C ALA A 144 -39.91 37.94 -2.44
N ARG A 145 -40.47 36.93 -3.10
CA ARG A 145 -41.45 37.07 -4.19
C ARG A 145 -42.48 35.93 -4.20
N PRO A 146 -43.65 36.13 -4.82
CA PRO A 146 -44.57 35.05 -5.15
C PRO A 146 -43.94 34.04 -6.10
N ILE A 147 -44.42 32.79 -6.03
CA ILE A 147 -44.03 31.68 -6.89
C ILE A 147 -45.27 31.02 -7.49
N GLU A 148 -45.13 30.42 -8.66
CA GLU A 148 -46.18 29.58 -9.24
C GLU A 148 -46.19 28.21 -8.55
N ALA A 149 -47.36 27.78 -8.08
CA ALA A 149 -47.61 26.45 -7.54
C ALA A 149 -48.80 25.80 -8.27
N ASP A 150 -48.99 24.49 -8.08
CA ASP A 150 -50.08 23.71 -8.70
C ASP A 150 -51.48 24.26 -8.39
N THR A 151 -51.61 25.01 -7.29
CA THR A 151 -52.85 25.63 -6.81
C THR A 151 -53.01 27.10 -7.19
N GLY A 152 -52.07 27.66 -7.97
CA GLY A 152 -52.01 29.07 -8.38
C GLY A 152 -50.78 29.79 -7.83
N GLU A 153 -50.75 31.12 -8.00
CA GLU A 153 -49.69 31.97 -7.44
C GLU A 153 -49.79 32.02 -5.91
N ILE A 154 -48.71 31.65 -5.22
CA ILE A 154 -48.59 31.72 -3.76
C ILE A 154 -47.41 32.58 -3.37
N HIS A 155 -47.53 33.35 -2.29
CA HIS A 155 -46.41 34.09 -1.71
C HIS A 155 -46.04 33.44 -0.37
N PRO A 156 -45.05 32.52 -0.35
CA PRO A 156 -44.65 31.83 0.87
C PRO A 156 -43.95 32.78 1.83
N LEU A 157 -44.00 32.49 3.14
CA LEU A 157 -43.11 33.09 4.12
C LEU A 157 -41.92 32.15 4.38
N PRO A 158 -40.75 32.67 4.80
CA PRO A 158 -39.68 31.84 5.30
C PRO A 158 -40.11 31.07 6.55
N ASN A 159 -39.46 29.94 6.79
CA ASN A 159 -39.63 29.21 8.04
C ASN A 159 -38.61 29.65 9.09
N ILE A 160 -37.40 30.02 8.66
CA ILE A 160 -36.31 30.41 9.54
C ILE A 160 -36.21 31.94 9.56
N GLU A 161 -36.46 32.53 10.72
CA GLU A 161 -36.46 33.97 10.95
C GLU A 161 -35.57 34.35 12.15
N LEU A 162 -35.08 35.59 12.16
CA LEU A 162 -34.51 36.21 13.35
C LEU A 162 -35.65 36.59 14.32
N PRO A 163 -35.43 36.53 15.64
CA PRO A 163 -36.44 36.96 16.62
C PRO A 163 -36.86 38.43 16.44
N GLU A 164 -35.93 39.30 16.01
CA GLU A 164 -36.19 40.70 15.71
C GLU A 164 -35.35 41.16 14.50
N PRO A 165 -35.93 41.92 13.54
CA PRO A 165 -37.36 42.22 13.39
C PRO A 165 -38.15 41.04 12.80
N LEU A 166 -39.40 40.85 13.26
CA LEU A 166 -40.33 39.87 12.68
C LEU A 166 -40.92 40.36 11.36
N ILE A 167 -41.22 39.43 10.45
CA ILE A 167 -41.91 39.74 9.19
C ILE A 167 -43.40 39.96 9.48
N THR A 168 -43.88 41.18 9.21
CA THR A 168 -45.28 41.60 9.46
C THR A 168 -45.99 42.08 8.20
N SER A 169 -45.26 42.38 7.13
CA SER A 169 -45.78 42.84 5.84
C SER A 169 -45.13 42.10 4.65
N PRO A 170 -45.85 41.89 3.53
CA PRO A 170 -45.25 41.33 2.30
C PRO A 170 -44.10 42.15 1.72
N GLY A 171 -43.99 43.43 2.10
CA GLY A 171 -42.92 44.33 1.67
C GLY A 171 -41.67 44.27 2.55
N ASP A 172 -41.71 43.57 3.68
CA ASP A 172 -40.55 43.46 4.58
C ASP A 172 -39.44 42.64 3.90
N GLN A 173 -38.19 43.10 4.05
CA GLN A 173 -37.01 42.44 3.49
C GLN A 173 -35.94 42.25 4.58
N PRO A 174 -36.17 41.35 5.56
CA PRO A 174 -35.18 41.09 6.60
C PRO A 174 -33.92 40.41 6.04
N ALA A 175 -32.86 40.43 6.83
CA ALA A 175 -31.66 39.65 6.52
C ALA A 175 -31.99 38.14 6.57
N PRO A 176 -31.46 37.32 5.63
CA PRO A 176 -31.57 35.87 5.70
C PRO A 176 -30.97 35.33 7.01
N ALA A 177 -31.70 34.43 7.66
CA ALA A 177 -31.34 33.88 8.96
C ALA A 177 -30.90 32.41 8.83
N GLY A 178 -29.80 32.03 9.49
CA GLY A 178 -29.30 30.65 9.46
C GLY A 178 -28.06 30.43 10.32
N PHE A 179 -27.70 29.16 10.54
CA PHE A 179 -26.46 28.76 11.21
C PHE A 179 -25.42 28.13 10.25
N GLY A 180 -25.83 27.79 9.03
CA GLY A 180 -24.99 27.09 8.06
C GLY A 180 -24.00 28.02 7.34
N PRO A 181 -23.11 27.45 6.51
CA PRO A 181 -22.14 28.21 5.73
C PRO A 181 -22.84 29.03 4.64
N ILE A 182 -22.45 30.31 4.49
CA ILE A 182 -22.86 31.17 3.38
C ILE A 182 -22.05 30.79 2.13
N ASP A 183 -22.68 30.68 0.97
CA ASP A 183 -21.99 30.37 -0.28
C ASP A 183 -20.96 31.45 -0.66
N LEU A 184 -19.81 31.03 -1.20
CA LEU A 184 -18.70 31.92 -1.57
C LEU A 184 -19.11 32.97 -2.62
N MET A 185 -20.06 32.63 -3.50
CA MET A 185 -20.53 33.49 -4.59
C MET A 185 -21.59 34.50 -4.14
N TRP A 186 -22.06 34.45 -2.89
CA TRP A 186 -23.04 35.42 -2.39
C TRP A 186 -22.36 36.72 -1.96
N PRO A 187 -23.02 37.89 -2.09
CA PRO A 187 -22.38 39.20 -1.87
C PRO A 187 -21.66 39.34 -0.53
N GLN A 188 -22.15 38.70 0.53
CA GLN A 188 -21.56 38.71 1.87
C GLN A 188 -20.10 38.22 1.90
N ARG A 189 -19.74 37.32 0.98
CA ARG A 189 -18.39 36.76 0.83
C ARG A 189 -17.72 37.20 -0.47
N PHE A 190 -18.45 37.22 -1.58
CA PHE A 190 -17.93 37.56 -2.89
C PHE A 190 -17.38 39.00 -2.97
N ALA A 191 -17.98 39.95 -2.25
CA ALA A 191 -17.47 41.33 -2.20
C ALA A 191 -16.07 41.46 -1.58
N LYS A 192 -15.60 40.42 -0.87
CA LYS A 192 -14.28 40.35 -0.22
C LYS A 192 -13.20 39.70 -1.09
N MET A 193 -13.56 39.21 -2.28
CA MET A 193 -12.67 38.41 -3.14
C MET A 193 -11.48 39.22 -3.71
N GLY A 194 -11.63 40.55 -3.83
CA GLY A 194 -10.67 41.44 -4.45
C GLY A 194 -10.85 41.59 -5.96
N THR A 195 -9.94 42.34 -6.59
CA THR A 195 -10.01 42.77 -7.99
C THR A 195 -9.08 41.91 -8.87
N TYR A 196 -9.67 41.06 -9.73
CA TYR A 196 -8.93 40.17 -10.67
C TYR A 196 -8.90 40.77 -12.09
N ASP A 197 -8.06 41.76 -12.30
CA ASP A 197 -7.89 42.44 -13.58
C ASP A 197 -6.61 42.00 -14.34
N GLN A 198 -6.28 42.69 -15.45
CA GLN A 198 -5.06 42.43 -16.22
C GLN A 198 -3.78 42.69 -15.41
N ARG A 199 -3.82 43.59 -14.44
CA ARG A 199 -2.68 43.87 -13.55
C ARG A 199 -2.46 42.68 -12.62
N TRP A 200 -3.51 42.13 -12.00
CA TRP A 200 -3.41 40.90 -11.23
C TRP A 200 -2.86 39.74 -12.09
N LEU A 201 -3.36 39.55 -13.31
CA LEU A 201 -2.91 38.47 -14.18
C LEU A 201 -1.40 38.55 -14.46
N LYS A 202 -0.87 39.77 -14.61
CA LYS A 202 0.55 40.02 -14.86
C LYS A 202 1.42 39.95 -13.59
N GLU A 203 0.93 40.51 -12.49
CA GLU A 203 1.74 40.82 -11.29
C GLU A 203 1.47 39.89 -10.11
N ARG A 204 0.39 39.10 -10.10
CA ARG A 204 -0.06 38.33 -8.91
C ARG A 204 -0.49 36.90 -9.21
N PHE A 205 -0.98 36.59 -10.41
CA PHE A 205 -1.36 35.22 -10.79
C PHE A 205 -0.22 34.21 -10.52
N PRO A 206 -0.50 33.04 -9.91
CA PRO A 206 -1.82 32.49 -9.55
C PRO A 206 -2.33 32.85 -8.14
N GLY A 207 -1.62 33.72 -7.40
CA GLY A 207 -1.97 34.14 -6.06
C GLY A 207 -3.18 35.09 -5.97
N PHE A 208 -3.45 35.61 -4.78
CA PHE A 208 -4.59 36.48 -4.53
C PHE A 208 -4.46 37.89 -5.13
N ALA A 209 -5.62 38.54 -5.33
CA ALA A 209 -5.67 39.96 -5.63
C ALA A 209 -5.15 40.78 -4.42
N GLU A 210 -4.55 41.93 -4.70
CA GLU A 210 -3.92 42.79 -3.68
C GLU A 210 -4.88 43.26 -2.57
N ASP A 211 -6.14 43.46 -2.94
CA ASP A 211 -7.24 43.94 -2.11
C ASP A 211 -8.13 42.79 -1.58
N THR A 212 -7.65 41.54 -1.63
CA THR A 212 -8.41 40.39 -1.10
C THR A 212 -8.53 40.47 0.43
N ASP A 213 -9.76 40.42 0.94
CA ASP A 213 -10.02 40.24 2.38
C ASP A 213 -10.21 38.74 2.66
N LEU A 214 -9.24 38.15 3.39
CA LEU A 214 -9.26 36.74 3.78
C LEU A 214 -10.48 36.35 4.64
N GLY A 215 -11.20 37.33 5.20
CA GLY A 215 -12.52 37.13 5.81
C GLY A 215 -13.57 36.57 4.84
N MET A 216 -13.30 36.54 3.53
CA MET A 216 -14.09 35.76 2.56
C MET A 216 -14.10 34.26 2.88
N PHE A 217 -13.09 33.73 3.57
CA PHE A 217 -12.99 32.30 3.92
C PHE A 217 -13.71 31.94 5.20
N ASN A 218 -14.10 32.92 6.02
CA ASN A 218 -15.10 32.71 7.05
C ASN A 218 -16.46 32.47 6.38
N ALA A 219 -16.97 31.25 6.52
CA ALA A 219 -18.23 30.84 5.93
C ALA A 219 -19.43 31.15 6.84
N ALA A 220 -19.22 31.30 8.14
CA ALA A 220 -20.32 31.61 9.06
C ALA A 220 -20.79 33.07 8.87
N PRO A 221 -22.09 33.35 9.07
CA PRO A 221 -22.59 34.71 9.23
C PRO A 221 -21.83 35.48 10.32
N ASP A 222 -21.72 36.81 10.17
CA ASP A 222 -20.88 37.66 11.05
C ASP A 222 -21.24 37.57 12.54
N ASP A 223 -22.50 37.29 12.87
CA ASP A 223 -23.00 37.11 14.24
C ASP A 223 -22.58 35.78 14.90
N GLN A 224 -21.90 34.91 14.17
CA GLN A 224 -21.33 33.63 14.63
C GLN A 224 -19.81 33.61 14.53
N GLN A 225 -19.19 34.75 14.21
CA GLN A 225 -17.75 34.92 14.20
C GLN A 225 -17.29 35.62 15.48
N ILE A 226 -16.15 35.22 16.03
CA ILE A 226 -15.56 35.81 17.23
C ILE A 226 -14.30 36.62 16.90
N GLN A 227 -13.94 37.54 17.78
CA GLN A 227 -12.64 38.17 17.74
C GLN A 227 -11.58 37.17 18.25
N GLY A 228 -10.56 36.89 17.44
CA GLY A 228 -9.58 35.84 17.75
C GLY A 228 -10.10 34.45 17.37
N PHE A 229 -9.70 33.43 18.13
CA PHE A 229 -9.99 32.02 17.87
C PHE A 229 -10.54 31.35 19.13
N PHE A 230 -11.18 30.18 18.96
CA PHE A 230 -11.67 29.41 20.10
C PHE A 230 -10.51 28.80 20.88
N ARG A 231 -10.71 28.59 22.18
CA ARG A 231 -9.76 27.95 23.09
C ARG A 231 -9.81 26.43 22.99
N GLY A 232 -10.99 25.86 22.72
CA GLY A 232 -11.21 24.43 22.54
C GLY A 232 -11.86 23.70 23.72
N ASP A 233 -12.26 24.42 24.78
CA ASP A 233 -12.96 23.90 25.95
C ASP A 233 -14.19 24.73 26.34
N GLU A 234 -14.68 25.57 25.43
CA GLU A 234 -15.84 26.42 25.67
C GLU A 234 -17.09 25.61 26.01
N PRO A 235 -17.89 26.06 27.00
CA PRO A 235 -19.19 25.48 27.25
C PRO A 235 -20.12 25.77 26.08
N MET A 236 -20.94 24.78 25.72
CA MET A 236 -21.95 24.88 24.68
C MET A 236 -23.35 24.58 25.22
N VAL A 237 -24.33 25.35 24.78
CA VAL A 237 -25.76 25.13 25.05
C VAL A 237 -26.52 25.16 23.74
N LEU A 238 -27.23 24.08 23.43
CA LEU A 238 -28.05 23.95 22.22
C LEU A 238 -29.49 23.64 22.61
N GLU A 239 -30.41 24.53 22.26
CA GLU A 239 -31.82 24.42 22.63
C GLU A 239 -32.68 24.03 21.42
N ASN A 240 -33.54 23.02 21.61
CA ASN A 240 -34.52 22.53 20.65
C ASN A 240 -33.92 22.09 19.29
N MET A 241 -32.70 21.56 19.30
CA MET A 241 -32.00 21.06 18.10
C MET A 241 -31.75 19.54 18.09
N HIS A 242 -32.35 18.80 19.02
CA HIS A 242 -32.23 17.34 19.13
C HIS A 242 -33.61 16.70 19.29
N PRO A 243 -33.88 15.52 18.70
CA PRO A 243 -35.19 14.88 18.75
C PRO A 243 -35.67 14.55 20.17
N GLU A 244 -34.73 14.14 21.05
CA GLU A 244 -35.06 13.68 22.41
C GLU A 244 -34.62 14.64 23.53
N LYS A 245 -33.72 15.59 23.25
CA LYS A 245 -33.04 16.41 24.25
C LYS A 245 -33.37 17.88 23.98
N PRO A 246 -34.37 18.45 24.69
CA PRO A 246 -34.76 19.84 24.48
C PRO A 246 -33.64 20.84 24.75
N VAL A 247 -32.66 20.47 25.57
CA VAL A 247 -31.43 21.23 25.81
C VAL A 247 -30.26 20.24 25.84
N ILE A 248 -29.21 20.53 25.09
CA ILE A 248 -27.90 19.88 25.20
C ILE A 248 -26.98 20.88 25.91
N GLU A 249 -26.44 20.47 27.06
CA GLU A 249 -25.37 21.16 27.76
C GLU A 249 -24.11 20.29 27.65
N ALA A 250 -23.07 20.83 27.02
CA ALA A 250 -21.80 20.13 26.82
C ALA A 250 -20.63 21.14 26.83
N ALA A 251 -19.42 20.67 26.56
CA ALA A 251 -18.27 21.53 26.32
C ALA A 251 -17.46 20.98 25.14
N LEU A 252 -16.66 21.84 24.52
CA LEU A 252 -15.64 21.38 23.58
C LEU A 252 -14.61 20.48 24.32
N PRO A 253 -13.97 19.53 23.63
CA PRO A 253 -13.21 18.44 24.24
C PRO A 253 -11.91 18.84 24.97
N GLY A 254 -11.55 20.13 25.02
CA GLY A 254 -10.34 20.62 25.68
C GLY A 254 -9.06 20.16 24.99
N LEU A 255 -9.04 20.24 23.67
CA LEU A 255 -7.91 19.79 22.85
C LEU A 255 -7.13 20.97 22.26
N ALA A 256 -5.81 20.83 22.24
CA ALA A 256 -4.89 21.67 21.47
C ALA A 256 -4.25 20.83 20.36
N ALA A 257 -4.43 21.23 19.11
CA ALA A 257 -3.77 20.56 17.99
C ALA A 257 -2.30 20.97 17.89
N ARG A 258 -1.43 20.02 17.54
CA ARG A 258 0.00 20.22 17.33
C ARG A 258 0.36 19.81 15.91
N ALA A 259 1.15 20.62 15.23
CA ALA A 259 1.64 20.32 13.89
C ALA A 259 3.11 20.68 13.78
N PHE A 260 3.90 19.82 13.14
CA PHE A 260 5.32 20.04 12.89
C PHE A 260 5.63 19.73 11.44
N ILE A 261 6.56 20.48 10.86
CA ILE A 261 7.08 20.25 9.52
C ILE A 261 8.57 19.98 9.61
N ASN A 262 9.03 18.94 8.92
CA ASN A 262 10.44 18.71 8.64
C ASN A 262 10.73 19.20 7.23
N ARG A 263 11.58 20.21 7.09
CA ARG A 263 11.90 20.88 5.84
C ARG A 263 13.35 20.67 5.44
N LYS A 264 13.59 20.45 4.14
CA LYS A 264 14.92 20.40 3.54
C LYS A 264 15.32 21.79 3.05
N GLY A 265 16.25 22.42 3.75
CA GLY A 265 16.86 23.69 3.36
C GLY A 265 18.28 23.52 2.81
N GLY A 266 18.93 24.63 2.48
CA GLY A 266 20.32 24.64 1.98
C GLY A 266 21.36 24.12 2.99
N ASP A 267 21.09 24.27 4.29
CA ASP A 267 21.98 23.87 5.39
C ASP A 267 21.61 22.51 6.02
N GLY A 268 20.66 21.76 5.43
CA GLY A 268 20.19 20.47 5.93
C GLY A 268 18.69 20.44 6.26
N GLU A 269 18.28 19.50 7.11
CA GLU A 269 16.88 19.36 7.55
C GLU A 269 16.59 20.25 8.78
N SER A 270 15.40 20.85 8.80
CA SER A 270 14.92 21.67 9.90
C SER A 270 13.53 21.23 10.33
N PHE A 271 13.39 20.86 11.61
CA PHE A 271 12.13 20.44 12.20
C PHE A 271 11.57 21.58 13.07
N SER A 272 10.41 22.11 12.67
CA SER A 272 9.79 23.29 13.30
C SER A 272 8.29 23.08 13.52
N GLU A 273 7.78 23.65 14.61
CA GLU A 273 6.36 23.67 14.93
C GLU A 273 5.60 24.70 14.08
N VAL A 274 4.40 24.33 13.64
CA VAL A 274 3.43 25.23 13.01
C VAL A 274 2.40 25.63 14.06
N ALA A 275 2.28 26.93 14.32
CA ALA A 275 1.31 27.44 15.30
C ALA A 275 -0.12 27.16 14.83
N MET A 276 -0.88 26.42 15.65
CA MET A 276 -2.24 25.99 15.34
C MET A 276 -3.26 26.78 16.15
N HIS A 277 -4.38 27.15 15.51
CA HIS A 277 -5.50 27.85 16.15
C HIS A 277 -6.83 27.18 15.80
N LEU A 278 -7.75 27.04 16.76
CA LEU A 278 -9.10 26.53 16.51
C LEU A 278 -9.97 27.64 15.89
N ASP A 279 -10.03 27.66 14.56
CA ASP A 279 -10.75 28.71 13.84
C ASP A 279 -12.16 28.33 13.41
N THR A 280 -12.52 27.04 13.42
CA THR A 280 -13.86 26.62 13.00
C THR A 280 -14.37 25.52 13.92
N VAL A 281 -15.59 25.70 14.43
CA VAL A 281 -16.36 24.68 15.14
C VAL A 281 -17.62 24.40 14.33
N HIS A 282 -17.79 23.17 13.84
CA HIS A 282 -18.99 22.76 13.11
C HIS A 282 -19.77 21.72 13.92
N LEU A 283 -20.98 22.08 14.35
CA LEU A 283 -21.82 21.22 15.21
C LEU A 283 -22.97 20.57 14.42
N PHE A 284 -23.29 19.34 14.82
CA PHE A 284 -24.39 18.51 14.32
C PHE A 284 -25.26 18.08 15.50
N PRO A 285 -26.14 18.98 16.01
CA PRO A 285 -26.80 18.79 17.30
C PRO A 285 -27.66 17.54 17.39
N HIS A 286 -28.37 17.19 16.31
CA HIS A 286 -29.27 16.03 16.25
C HIS A 286 -28.56 14.68 16.37
N ALA A 287 -27.25 14.64 16.08
CA ALA A 287 -26.41 13.45 16.18
C ALA A 287 -25.45 13.50 17.37
N GLU A 288 -25.44 14.61 18.13
CA GLU A 288 -24.48 14.87 19.20
C GLU A 288 -23.03 14.73 18.74
N ARG A 289 -22.73 15.31 17.58
CA ARG A 289 -21.41 15.28 16.93
C ARG A 289 -20.92 16.68 16.60
N GLY A 290 -19.60 16.85 16.57
CA GLY A 290 -18.98 18.08 16.10
C GLY A 290 -17.63 17.83 15.45
N VAL A 291 -17.21 18.78 14.61
CA VAL A 291 -15.90 18.80 13.97
C VAL A 291 -15.17 20.08 14.39
N LEU A 292 -13.97 19.92 14.92
CA LEU A 292 -13.05 21.02 15.19
C LEU A 292 -12.06 21.12 14.04
N LEU A 293 -11.82 22.33 13.54
CA LEU A 293 -10.78 22.57 12.54
C LEU A 293 -9.73 23.52 13.14
N PHE A 294 -8.54 22.95 13.34
CA PHE A 294 -7.39 23.71 13.77
C PHE A 294 -6.55 24.08 12.56
N ARG A 295 -6.25 25.35 12.37
CA ARG A 295 -5.49 25.83 11.23
C ARG A 295 -4.18 26.49 11.66
N GLY A 296 -3.13 26.17 10.93
CA GLY A 296 -1.82 26.80 11.04
C GLY A 296 -1.29 27.16 9.66
N ILE A 297 -0.35 28.09 9.64
CA ILE A 297 0.29 28.57 8.42
C ILE A 297 1.79 28.55 8.64
N ALA A 298 2.52 27.93 7.72
CA ALA A 298 3.98 27.90 7.72
C ALA A 298 4.52 28.47 6.41
N LEU A 299 5.57 29.28 6.50
CA LEU A 299 6.32 29.72 5.31
C LEU A 299 7.11 28.52 4.76
N VAL A 300 7.01 28.29 3.46
CA VAL A 300 7.72 27.22 2.74
C VAL A 300 8.45 27.80 1.53
N ASP A 301 9.51 27.14 1.10
CA ASP A 301 10.39 27.64 0.05
C ASP A 301 9.88 27.32 -1.36
N GLU A 302 9.07 26.27 -1.49
CA GLU A 302 8.48 25.84 -2.74
C GLU A 302 6.95 26.00 -2.73
N ASP A 303 6.39 26.43 -3.85
CA ASP A 303 4.96 26.66 -4.10
C ASP A 303 4.09 25.40 -4.12
N ASP A 304 4.71 24.24 -4.04
CA ASP A 304 4.06 22.93 -3.86
C ASP A 304 4.53 22.23 -2.58
N ALA A 305 5.26 22.96 -1.72
CA ALA A 305 5.86 22.46 -0.48
C ALA A 305 6.77 21.24 -0.70
N ALA A 306 7.44 21.13 -1.86
CA ALA A 306 8.42 20.07 -2.11
C ALA A 306 9.61 20.10 -1.14
N ASP A 307 9.91 21.27 -0.56
CA ASP A 307 10.88 21.45 0.53
C ASP A 307 10.40 20.81 1.85
N VAL A 308 9.09 20.56 2.01
CA VAL A 308 8.55 19.88 3.19
C VAL A 308 8.62 18.36 2.99
N LEU A 309 9.61 17.74 3.63
CA LEU A 309 9.83 16.30 3.57
C LEU A 309 8.73 15.55 4.30
N GLN A 310 8.43 15.96 5.53
CA GLN A 310 7.39 15.34 6.36
C GLN A 310 6.55 16.37 7.12
N ILE A 311 5.29 16.00 7.37
CA ILE A 311 4.40 16.70 8.29
C ILE A 311 3.94 15.74 9.38
N VAL A 312 4.04 16.16 10.65
CA VAL A 312 3.59 15.42 11.82
C VAL A 312 2.44 16.17 12.44
N ILE A 313 1.30 15.51 12.65
CA ILE A 313 0.15 16.11 13.34
C ILE A 313 -0.29 15.28 14.54
N GLY A 314 -0.77 15.95 15.57
CA GLY A 314 -1.30 15.34 16.78
C GLY A 314 -2.25 16.29 17.52
N ALA A 315 -2.77 15.83 18.65
CA ALA A 315 -3.56 16.63 19.57
C ALA A 315 -3.19 16.29 21.02
N GLU A 316 -3.28 17.28 21.89
CA GLU A 316 -2.92 17.19 23.30
C GLU A 316 -4.02 17.77 24.17
N THR A 317 -4.03 17.40 25.44
CA THR A 317 -4.90 18.04 26.43
C THR A 317 -4.49 19.51 26.56
N LEU A 318 -5.48 20.40 26.51
CA LEU A 318 -5.24 21.83 26.63
C LEU A 318 -4.49 22.15 27.93
N GLY A 319 -3.35 22.85 27.79
CA GLY A 319 -2.51 23.25 28.91
C GLY A 319 -1.44 22.23 29.36
N ASP A 320 -1.36 21.06 28.71
CA ASP A 320 -0.35 20.02 29.00
C ASP A 320 0.42 19.60 27.73
N PRO A 321 1.23 20.50 27.14
CA PRO A 321 1.86 20.20 25.86
C PRO A 321 3.11 19.33 26.01
N ARG A 322 3.28 18.32 25.13
CA ARG A 322 4.53 17.55 25.04
C ARG A 322 5.61 18.39 24.32
N PRO A 323 6.89 18.19 24.65
CA PRO A 323 7.98 18.92 23.98
C PRO A 323 8.08 18.56 22.50
N ALA A 324 8.59 19.46 21.67
CA ALA A 324 8.79 19.22 20.23
C ALA A 324 9.66 17.96 19.95
N GLU A 325 10.60 17.64 20.85
CA GLU A 325 11.45 16.46 20.72
C GLU A 325 10.67 15.14 20.76
N HIS A 326 9.54 15.10 21.47
CA HIS A 326 8.63 13.95 21.46
C HIS A 326 8.14 13.65 20.04
N TYR A 327 7.69 14.67 19.32
CA TYR A 327 7.19 14.52 17.95
C TYR A 327 8.29 14.18 16.94
N ARG A 328 9.51 14.68 17.17
CA ARG A 328 10.68 14.31 16.38
C ARG A 328 11.04 12.83 16.55
N GLU A 329 10.93 12.31 17.77
CA GLU A 329 11.16 10.89 18.04
C GLU A 329 10.05 10.02 17.43
N VAL A 330 8.78 10.42 17.53
CA VAL A 330 7.67 9.72 16.85
C VAL A 330 7.87 9.70 15.33
N LEU A 331 8.31 10.82 14.74
CA LEU A 331 8.67 10.88 13.33
C LEU A 331 9.77 9.86 12.99
N ARG A 332 10.86 9.84 13.78
CA ARG A 332 11.96 8.89 13.58
C ARG A 332 11.48 7.45 13.61
N GLN A 333 10.68 7.08 14.62
CA GLN A 333 10.13 5.72 14.77
C GLN A 333 9.21 5.33 13.61
N ARG A 334 8.34 6.24 13.14
CA ARG A 334 7.41 5.96 12.03
C ARG A 334 8.06 6.06 10.63
N LEU A 335 9.27 6.59 10.53
CA LEU A 335 10.08 6.57 9.31
C LEU A 335 10.97 5.34 9.21
N ASP A 336 11.13 4.58 10.30
CA ASP A 336 11.92 3.36 10.31
C ASP A 336 11.42 2.37 9.23
N PRO A 337 12.28 1.90 8.31
CA PRO A 337 11.87 1.02 7.21
C PRO A 337 11.30 -0.31 7.67
N ASP A 338 11.77 -0.82 8.82
CA ASP A 338 11.45 -2.15 9.30
C ASP A 338 10.25 -2.11 10.25
N THR A 339 10.23 -1.16 11.18
CA THR A 339 9.25 -1.10 12.29
C THR A 339 8.24 0.04 12.17
N GLY A 340 8.42 0.96 11.23
CA GLY A 340 7.60 2.17 11.13
C GLY A 340 6.12 1.90 10.87
N HIS A 341 5.80 0.77 10.21
CA HIS A 341 4.42 0.34 9.99
C HIS A 341 3.70 -0.04 11.30
N LEU A 342 4.41 -0.66 12.26
CA LEU A 342 3.86 -0.97 13.59
C LEU A 342 3.73 0.31 14.43
N ALA A 343 4.75 1.17 14.43
CA ALA A 343 4.71 2.44 15.14
C ALA A 343 3.58 3.37 14.66
N SER A 344 3.13 3.21 13.41
CA SER A 344 2.03 3.99 12.84
C SER A 344 0.66 3.69 13.46
N LEU A 345 0.51 2.53 14.13
CA LEU A 345 -0.74 2.07 14.73
C LEU A 345 -1.00 2.64 16.12
N ARG A 346 0.01 3.19 16.80
CA ARG A 346 -0.10 3.73 18.16
C ARG A 346 -0.62 5.16 18.14
N ASP A 347 -1.89 5.35 18.44
CA ASP A 347 -2.50 6.69 18.46
C ASP A 347 -2.07 7.48 19.71
N SER A 348 -1.73 6.80 20.81
CA SER A 348 -1.27 7.40 22.08
C SER A 348 0.00 8.25 21.93
N ASP A 349 0.84 7.96 20.94
CA ASP A 349 2.03 8.74 20.60
C ASP A 349 1.68 10.17 20.14
N LEU A 350 0.50 10.36 19.53
CA LEU A 350 0.08 11.63 18.91
C LEU A 350 -1.26 12.17 19.44
N LEU A 351 -1.91 11.47 20.36
CA LEU A 351 -3.18 11.86 21.00
C LEU A 351 -3.08 11.85 22.53
N PRO A 352 -3.99 12.53 23.25
CA PRO A 352 -4.03 12.48 24.70
C PRO A 352 -4.29 11.05 25.19
N LEU A 353 -3.64 10.67 26.29
CA LEU A 353 -3.91 9.39 26.95
C LEU A 353 -5.32 9.43 27.55
N LEU A 354 -6.15 8.44 27.23
CA LEU A 354 -7.45 8.28 27.87
C LEU A 354 -7.25 7.98 29.37
N PRO A 355 -8.08 8.54 30.27
CA PRO A 355 -8.02 8.20 31.68
C PRO A 355 -8.25 6.69 31.90
N PRO A 356 -7.60 6.06 32.90
CA PRO A 356 -7.74 4.64 33.16
C PRO A 356 -9.21 4.22 33.34
N GLY A 357 -9.68 3.29 32.51
CA GLY A 357 -11.06 2.77 32.55
C GLY A 357 -12.05 3.50 31.62
N ALA A 358 -11.67 4.61 30.99
CA ALA A 358 -12.46 5.24 29.94
C ALA A 358 -12.32 4.42 28.64
N ARG A 359 -13.29 3.53 28.38
CA ARG A 359 -13.40 2.90 27.05
C ARG A 359 -14.01 3.92 26.10
N PRO A 360 -13.39 4.20 24.93
CA PRO A 360 -14.06 4.99 23.91
C PRO A 360 -15.39 4.30 23.52
N PRO A 361 -16.40 5.04 23.06
CA PRO A 361 -17.59 4.43 22.47
C PRO A 361 -17.15 3.39 21.43
N ARG A 362 -17.61 2.16 21.58
CA ARG A 362 -17.24 1.05 20.70
C ARG A 362 -17.91 1.21 19.33
N ASP A 363 -17.34 2.04 18.48
CA ASP A 363 -17.38 1.83 17.04
C ASP A 363 -15.98 1.37 16.63
N LYS A 364 -15.82 0.05 16.47
CA LYS A 364 -14.56 -0.52 15.99
C LYS A 364 -14.27 0.07 14.62
N SER A 365 -13.06 0.59 14.43
CA SER A 365 -12.65 1.09 13.12
C SER A 365 -12.76 -0.05 12.08
N ASP A 366 -12.94 0.28 10.80
CA ASP A 366 -12.95 -0.75 9.76
C ASP A 366 -11.62 -1.51 9.72
N VAL A 367 -10.51 -0.87 10.11
CA VAL A 367 -9.18 -1.50 10.26
C VAL A 367 -9.18 -2.50 11.42
N GLU A 368 -9.70 -2.14 12.60
CA GLU A 368 -9.84 -3.06 13.74
C GLU A 368 -10.73 -4.25 13.40
N ARG A 369 -11.84 -4.01 12.70
CA ARG A 369 -12.71 -5.08 12.21
C ARG A 369 -12.02 -5.96 11.18
N LEU A 370 -11.23 -5.39 10.27
CA LEU A 370 -10.44 -6.14 9.28
C LEU A 370 -9.40 -7.03 9.98
N LEU A 371 -8.64 -6.45 10.93
CA LEU A 371 -7.61 -7.13 11.74
C LEU A 371 -8.19 -8.27 12.60
N GLU A 372 -9.44 -8.13 13.08
CA GLU A 372 -10.14 -9.18 13.82
C GLU A 372 -10.80 -10.23 12.92
N SER A 373 -11.28 -9.83 11.73
CA SER A 373 -11.98 -10.72 10.79
C SER A 373 -11.06 -11.62 9.99
N ASP A 374 -9.80 -11.20 9.79
CA ASP A 374 -8.78 -11.96 9.09
C ASP A 374 -7.81 -12.60 10.10
N ASP A 375 -8.08 -13.86 10.40
CA ASP A 375 -7.19 -14.81 11.08
C ASP A 375 -5.80 -14.94 10.37
N LEU A 376 -5.63 -14.30 9.21
CA LEU A 376 -4.41 -14.20 8.43
C LEU A 376 -3.31 -13.36 9.10
N LEU A 377 -3.61 -12.24 9.77
CA LEU A 377 -2.56 -11.45 10.42
C LEU A 377 -1.99 -12.18 11.64
N ARG A 378 -2.87 -12.85 12.41
CA ARG A 378 -2.52 -13.80 13.47
C ARG A 378 -1.65 -14.94 12.94
N ARG A 379 -2.08 -15.61 11.86
CA ARG A 379 -1.35 -16.72 11.23
C ARG A 379 -0.03 -16.30 10.56
N ASN A 380 0.09 -15.06 10.08
CA ASN A 380 1.29 -14.58 9.40
C ASN A 380 2.37 -14.07 10.38
N LEU A 381 1.99 -13.23 11.36
CA LEU A 381 2.93 -12.71 12.37
C LEU A 381 3.43 -13.82 13.29
N GLN A 382 2.52 -14.63 13.83
CA GLN A 382 2.91 -15.72 14.73
C GLN A 382 3.42 -16.94 13.94
N GLY A 383 2.87 -17.26 12.76
CA GLY A 383 3.24 -18.47 12.02
C GLY A 383 4.62 -18.43 11.35
N GLY A 384 5.10 -17.26 10.90
CA GLY A 384 6.43 -17.14 10.28
C GLY A 384 7.58 -17.35 11.26
N ALA A 385 7.51 -16.70 12.43
CA ALA A 385 8.50 -16.86 13.50
C ALA A 385 8.38 -18.23 14.19
N ARG A 386 7.15 -18.75 14.38
CA ARG A 386 6.93 -20.11 14.92
C ARG A 386 7.50 -21.19 14.01
N ARG A 387 7.20 -21.15 12.70
CA ARG A 387 7.75 -22.13 11.75
C ARG A 387 9.27 -22.13 11.75
N ARG A 388 9.91 -20.96 11.74
CA ARG A 388 11.38 -20.83 11.82
C ARG A 388 11.96 -21.31 13.15
N ALA A 389 11.32 -20.97 14.27
CA ALA A 389 11.79 -21.40 15.60
C ALA A 389 11.60 -22.92 15.81
N GLU A 390 10.49 -23.48 15.33
CA GLU A 390 10.20 -24.91 15.37
C GLU A 390 11.15 -25.68 14.44
N GLU A 391 11.40 -25.17 13.24
CA GLU A 391 12.35 -25.73 12.27
C GLU A 391 13.78 -25.68 12.82
N ASN A 392 14.24 -24.55 13.36
CA ASN A 392 15.55 -24.42 14.01
C ASN A 392 15.71 -25.37 15.20
N ARG A 393 14.67 -25.51 16.04
CA ARG A 393 14.69 -26.40 17.21
C ARG A 393 14.65 -27.88 16.80
N ARG A 394 13.88 -28.21 15.78
CA ARG A 394 13.82 -29.56 15.17
C ARG A 394 15.16 -29.93 14.53
N GLN A 395 15.81 -28.98 13.85
CA GLN A 395 17.11 -29.15 13.23
C GLN A 395 18.22 -29.27 14.29
N ALA A 396 18.20 -28.46 15.35
CA ALA A 396 19.12 -28.57 16.48
C ALA A 396 18.95 -29.89 17.24
N ARG A 397 17.71 -30.34 17.46
CA ARG A 397 17.41 -31.64 18.07
C ARG A 397 17.84 -32.81 17.18
N ALA A 398 17.56 -32.75 15.88
CA ALA A 398 18.02 -33.74 14.92
C ALA A 398 19.55 -33.85 14.97
N THR A 399 20.25 -32.71 14.97
CA THR A 399 21.72 -32.66 15.09
C THR A 399 22.21 -33.31 16.39
N VAL A 400 21.63 -33.00 17.56
CA VAL A 400 22.06 -33.58 18.85
C VAL A 400 21.81 -35.09 18.93
N VAL A 401 20.66 -35.55 18.42
CA VAL A 401 20.33 -36.99 18.34
C VAL A 401 21.28 -37.72 17.38
N GLU A 402 21.58 -37.12 16.23
CA GLU A 402 22.47 -37.66 15.21
C GLU A 402 23.92 -37.76 15.70
N LEU A 403 24.33 -36.87 16.61
CA LEU A 403 25.63 -36.93 17.31
C LEU A 403 25.69 -37.99 18.43
N GLY A 404 24.61 -38.74 18.67
CA GLY A 404 24.52 -39.78 19.71
C GLY A 404 24.45 -39.24 21.14
N LEU A 405 24.15 -37.95 21.28
CA LEU A 405 24.04 -37.24 22.56
C LEU A 405 22.58 -37.17 23.00
N ASP A 406 22.35 -37.16 24.31
CA ASP A 406 21.00 -37.06 24.88
C ASP A 406 20.48 -35.61 24.78
N PRO A 407 19.40 -35.34 24.02
CA PRO A 407 18.82 -34.00 23.90
C PRO A 407 18.40 -33.39 25.24
N ALA A 408 18.10 -34.21 26.25
CA ALA A 408 17.77 -33.76 27.61
C ALA A 408 18.91 -32.97 28.26
N GLN A 409 20.16 -33.37 28.00
CA GLN A 409 21.34 -32.72 28.58
C GLN A 409 21.62 -31.33 27.99
N PHE A 410 21.01 -31.02 26.84
CA PHE A 410 21.12 -29.73 26.14
C PHE A 410 19.83 -28.89 26.23
N GLY A 411 18.87 -29.31 27.07
CA GLY A 411 17.60 -28.60 27.26
C GLY A 411 16.72 -28.60 26.01
N LEU A 412 16.70 -29.72 25.26
CA LEU A 412 15.88 -29.94 24.06
C LEU A 412 14.74 -30.94 24.32
N GLU A 413 14.31 -31.09 25.59
CA GLU A 413 13.15 -31.89 25.99
C GLU A 413 11.84 -31.09 25.90
N GLY A 414 10.78 -31.73 25.37
CA GLY A 414 9.39 -31.23 25.41
C GLY A 414 8.81 -30.82 24.06
N ASN A 415 7.60 -31.31 23.77
CA ASN A 415 6.68 -30.78 22.74
C ASN A 415 5.83 -29.65 23.34
N GLU A 416 6.43 -28.70 24.05
CA GLU A 416 5.68 -27.54 24.51
C GLU A 416 5.57 -26.56 23.35
N GLU A 417 4.46 -26.63 22.64
CA GLU A 417 3.99 -25.52 21.80
C GLU A 417 4.05 -24.25 22.66
N PRO A 418 4.69 -23.16 22.19
CA PRO A 418 4.61 -21.89 22.91
C PRO A 418 3.14 -21.57 23.14
N ALA A 419 2.75 -21.40 24.41
CA ALA A 419 1.37 -21.11 24.77
C ALA A 419 0.85 -19.94 23.91
N GLU A 420 -0.40 -20.07 23.46
CA GLU A 420 -1.03 -19.09 22.58
C GLU A 420 -1.19 -17.75 23.33
N GLU A 421 -0.20 -16.87 23.20
CA GLU A 421 -0.25 -15.54 23.79
C GLU A 421 -1.31 -14.73 23.04
N ALA A 422 -2.31 -14.28 23.80
CA ALA A 422 -3.36 -13.42 23.28
C ALA A 422 -2.73 -12.16 22.66
N LEU A 423 -3.12 -11.83 21.43
CA LEU A 423 -2.69 -10.57 20.82
C LEU A 423 -3.06 -9.42 21.76
N PRO A 424 -2.10 -8.54 22.09
CA PRO A 424 -2.39 -7.37 22.90
C PRO A 424 -3.22 -6.37 22.10
N ASP A 425 -3.61 -5.27 22.75
CA ASP A 425 -4.30 -4.17 22.08
C ASP A 425 -3.41 -3.59 20.95
N ILE A 426 -4.01 -2.92 19.97
CA ILE A 426 -3.31 -2.34 18.83
C ILE A 426 -2.25 -1.32 19.27
N GLU A 427 -2.47 -0.64 20.41
CA GLU A 427 -1.51 0.27 21.04
C GLU A 427 -0.24 -0.44 21.55
N ASP A 428 -0.35 -1.72 21.90
CA ASP A 428 0.72 -2.53 22.50
C ASP A 428 1.33 -3.54 21.51
N LEU A 429 0.85 -3.54 20.25
CA LEU A 429 1.24 -4.53 19.23
C LEU A 429 2.71 -4.39 18.81
N GLY A 430 3.23 -3.16 18.70
CA GLY A 430 4.62 -2.91 18.33
C GLY A 430 5.62 -3.54 19.32
N PRO A 431 5.58 -3.16 20.61
CA PRO A 431 6.42 -3.76 21.65
C PRO A 431 6.28 -5.28 21.75
N PHE A 432 5.09 -5.82 21.47
CA PHE A 432 4.86 -7.27 21.45
C PHE A 432 5.55 -7.98 20.29
N VAL A 433 5.48 -7.44 19.07
CA VAL A 433 6.20 -7.98 17.92
C VAL A 433 7.71 -7.88 18.13
N GLU A 434 8.21 -6.75 18.62
CA GLU A 434 9.64 -6.58 18.95
C GLU A 434 10.09 -7.59 20.02
N ALA A 435 9.29 -7.82 21.06
CA ALA A 435 9.58 -8.80 22.10
C ALA A 435 9.58 -10.24 21.55
N LEU A 436 8.65 -10.56 20.64
CA LEU A 436 8.61 -11.86 19.95
C LEU A 436 9.85 -12.07 19.07
N GLU A 437 10.24 -11.07 18.28
CA GLU A 437 11.44 -11.14 17.44
C GLU A 437 12.72 -11.21 18.26
N ALA A 438 12.85 -10.40 19.31
CA ALA A 438 13.99 -10.43 20.22
C ALA A 438 14.07 -11.77 20.98
N ARG A 439 12.93 -12.36 21.35
CA ARG A 439 12.88 -13.70 21.94
C ARG A 439 13.30 -14.76 20.91
N ALA A 440 12.79 -14.69 19.68
CA ALA A 440 13.18 -15.61 18.61
C ALA A 440 14.67 -15.52 18.29
N GLU A 441 15.24 -14.32 18.29
CA GLU A 441 16.67 -14.09 18.08
C GLU A 441 17.53 -14.59 19.25
N ARG A 442 17.10 -14.36 20.50
CA ARG A 442 17.77 -14.95 21.68
C ARG A 442 17.72 -16.47 21.64
N GLU A 443 16.56 -17.04 21.32
CA GLU A 443 16.41 -18.48 21.14
C GLU A 443 17.32 -19.01 20.02
N ARG A 444 17.48 -18.26 18.91
CA ARG A 444 18.42 -18.59 17.83
C ARG A 444 19.87 -18.58 18.31
N VAL A 445 20.33 -17.49 18.93
CA VAL A 445 21.70 -17.35 19.43
C VAL A 445 22.01 -18.39 20.52
N GLU A 446 21.06 -18.67 21.41
CA GLU A 446 21.20 -19.73 22.41
C GLU A 446 21.22 -21.13 21.79
N ALA A 447 20.44 -21.37 20.74
CA ALA A 447 20.46 -22.64 20.01
C ALA A 447 21.78 -22.83 19.23
N GLU A 448 22.28 -21.78 18.57
CA GLU A 448 23.59 -21.77 17.90
C GLU A 448 24.73 -21.98 18.91
N SER A 449 24.68 -21.30 20.06
CA SER A 449 25.68 -21.47 21.13
C SER A 449 25.65 -22.87 21.74
N ARG A 450 24.45 -23.42 22.00
CA ARG A 450 24.28 -24.81 22.46
C ARG A 450 24.79 -25.81 21.44
N ARG A 451 24.49 -25.59 20.15
CA ARG A 451 24.99 -26.41 19.04
C ARG A 451 26.51 -26.35 18.95
N ALA A 452 27.11 -25.16 18.94
CA ALA A 452 28.57 -25.00 18.88
C ALA A 452 29.27 -25.65 20.08
N LYS A 453 28.69 -25.55 21.28
CA LYS A 453 29.19 -26.22 22.48
C LYS A 453 29.09 -27.74 22.37
N ALA A 454 27.95 -28.26 21.92
CA ALA A 454 27.75 -29.69 21.70
C ALA A 454 28.70 -30.26 20.63
N GLU A 455 28.91 -29.53 19.53
CA GLU A 455 29.87 -29.89 18.48
C GLU A 455 31.32 -29.88 18.99
N ALA A 456 31.69 -28.91 19.86
CA ALA A 456 33.01 -28.84 20.46
C ALA A 456 33.26 -29.97 21.49
N GLU A 457 32.27 -30.28 22.33
CA GLU A 457 32.33 -31.39 23.29
C GLU A 457 32.37 -32.74 22.57
N ALA A 458 31.58 -32.91 21.50
CA ALA A 458 31.64 -34.08 20.64
C ALA A 458 33.01 -34.21 19.95
N ARG A 459 33.55 -33.15 19.34
CA ARG A 459 34.93 -33.15 18.78
C ARG A 459 35.96 -33.63 19.80
N ALA A 460 35.89 -33.12 21.03
CA ALA A 460 36.81 -33.51 22.10
C ALA A 460 36.63 -34.98 22.52
N ALA A 461 35.39 -35.46 22.63
CA ALA A 461 35.08 -36.84 23.01
C ALA A 461 35.50 -37.86 21.93
N TYR A 462 35.22 -37.57 20.65
CA TYR A 462 35.62 -38.42 19.52
C TYR A 462 37.15 -38.41 19.32
N ALA A 463 37.82 -37.26 19.48
CA ALA A 463 39.28 -37.18 19.47
C ALA A 463 39.92 -38.01 20.60
N ALA A 464 39.33 -38.00 21.80
CA ALA A 464 39.79 -38.84 22.93
C ALA A 464 39.58 -40.34 22.68
N ALA A 465 38.62 -40.71 21.84
CA ALA A 465 38.38 -42.09 21.39
C ALA A 465 39.20 -42.49 20.15
N GLY A 466 40.07 -41.60 19.64
CA GLY A 466 40.90 -41.85 18.45
C GLY A 466 40.13 -41.80 17.12
N MET A 467 38.98 -41.14 17.09
CA MET A 467 38.11 -41.00 15.91
C MET A 467 38.10 -39.55 15.42
N ASP A 468 38.06 -39.35 14.11
CA ASP A 468 37.96 -38.02 13.49
C ASP A 468 36.50 -37.60 13.39
N TYR A 469 36.11 -36.63 14.23
CA TYR A 469 34.76 -36.09 14.29
C TYR A 469 34.33 -35.43 12.99
N ASP A 470 35.22 -34.64 12.37
CA ASP A 470 34.87 -33.90 11.16
C ASP A 470 34.66 -34.90 10.00
N ALA A 471 35.46 -35.97 9.94
CA ALA A 471 35.25 -37.07 8.99
C ALA A 471 33.96 -37.87 9.27
N LEU A 472 33.63 -38.15 10.54
CA LEU A 472 32.39 -38.82 10.93
C LEU A 472 31.15 -37.96 10.68
N GLN A 473 31.24 -36.65 10.83
CA GLN A 473 30.15 -35.71 10.52
C GLN A 473 29.96 -35.60 9.00
N GLU A 474 31.06 -35.62 8.23
CA GLU A 474 30.99 -35.69 6.76
C GLU A 474 30.37 -37.03 6.30
N GLU A 475 30.67 -38.14 6.98
CA GLU A 475 30.07 -39.45 6.77
C GLU A 475 28.57 -39.45 7.16
N ALA A 476 28.19 -38.80 8.25
CA ALA A 476 26.80 -38.66 8.71
C ALA A 476 25.97 -37.77 7.77
N MET A 477 26.51 -36.63 7.32
CA MET A 477 25.87 -35.79 6.30
C MET A 477 25.71 -36.52 4.97
N LYS A 478 26.69 -37.36 4.58
CA LYS A 478 26.54 -38.27 3.42
C LYS A 478 25.45 -39.32 3.64
N GLN A 479 25.19 -39.75 4.87
CA GLN A 479 24.13 -40.72 5.22
C GLN A 479 22.73 -40.07 5.39
N ALA A 480 22.67 -38.76 5.59
CA ALA A 480 21.47 -37.94 5.72
C ALA A 480 21.01 -37.30 4.39
N ALA A 481 21.87 -37.28 3.37
CA ALA A 481 21.55 -36.79 2.03
C ALA A 481 20.63 -37.76 1.25
N GLY A 482 19.77 -37.20 0.40
CA GLY A 482 18.82 -37.97 -0.42
C GLY A 482 17.45 -38.19 0.23
N PRO A 483 16.63 -39.08 -0.38
CA PRO A 483 15.22 -39.17 -0.03
C PRO A 483 14.95 -39.79 1.34
N PRO A 484 13.78 -39.50 1.94
CA PRO A 484 13.37 -40.09 3.20
C PRO A 484 13.41 -41.61 3.16
N LYS A 485 14.01 -42.25 4.17
CA LYS A 485 14.11 -43.72 4.27
C LYS A 485 12.78 -44.41 4.60
N PHE A 486 11.76 -43.65 4.98
CA PHE A 486 10.44 -44.17 5.30
C PHE A 486 9.69 -44.54 4.03
N SER A 487 9.18 -45.78 3.96
CA SER A 487 8.16 -46.19 2.98
C SER A 487 7.07 -46.99 3.69
N ALA A 488 5.82 -46.88 3.22
CA ALA A 488 4.69 -47.59 3.82
C ALA A 488 4.92 -49.11 3.82
N LYS A 489 5.50 -49.61 2.73
CA LYS A 489 5.80 -51.04 2.57
C LYS A 489 6.87 -51.52 3.56
N ALA A 490 8.01 -50.83 3.66
CA ALA A 490 9.08 -51.24 4.57
C ALA A 490 8.66 -51.12 6.03
N GLU A 491 7.87 -50.10 6.37
CA GLU A 491 7.34 -49.96 7.74
C GLU A 491 6.33 -51.07 8.06
N ARG A 492 5.47 -51.45 7.12
CA ARG A 492 4.58 -52.59 7.29
C ARG A 492 5.35 -53.90 7.47
N GLU A 493 6.32 -54.19 6.60
CA GLU A 493 7.18 -55.38 6.72
C GLU A 493 7.91 -55.40 8.08
N ARG A 494 8.43 -54.25 8.52
CA ARG A 494 9.05 -54.10 9.84
C ARG A 494 8.09 -54.42 10.98
N LEU A 495 6.83 -53.96 10.90
CA LEU A 495 5.81 -54.25 11.91
C LEU A 495 5.43 -55.74 11.93
N GLU A 496 5.34 -56.37 10.76
CA GLU A 496 5.09 -57.82 10.60
C GLU A 496 6.26 -58.66 11.16
N ASP A 497 7.50 -58.27 10.87
CA ASP A 497 8.71 -58.90 11.40
C ASP A 497 8.78 -58.75 12.93
N LEU A 498 8.44 -57.57 13.45
CA LEU A 498 8.40 -57.30 14.89
C LEU A 498 7.34 -58.17 15.59
N ALA A 499 6.14 -58.27 15.01
CA ALA A 499 5.08 -59.12 15.54
C ALA A 499 5.52 -60.60 15.56
N THR A 500 6.15 -61.06 14.48
CA THR A 500 6.69 -62.42 14.38
C THR A 500 7.79 -62.69 15.41
N LEU A 501 8.70 -61.73 15.60
CA LEU A 501 9.80 -61.85 16.56
C LEU A 501 9.29 -61.90 18.01
N LEU A 502 8.33 -61.04 18.35
CA LEU A 502 7.68 -61.02 19.67
C LEU A 502 6.92 -62.32 19.98
N ALA A 503 6.17 -62.83 18.99
CA ALA A 503 5.50 -64.12 19.10
C ALA A 503 6.48 -65.28 19.33
N ASN A 504 7.59 -65.31 18.58
CA ASN A 504 8.65 -66.33 18.72
C ASN A 504 9.41 -66.22 20.05
N ALA A 505 9.51 -65.02 20.63
CA ALA A 505 10.13 -64.77 21.93
C ALA A 505 9.22 -65.08 23.13
N GLY A 506 7.97 -65.52 22.89
CA GLY A 506 7.01 -65.89 23.94
C GLY A 506 6.21 -64.71 24.52
N TYR A 507 6.22 -63.54 23.88
CA TYR A 507 5.50 -62.34 24.29
C TYR A 507 4.59 -61.84 23.15
N PRO A 508 3.47 -62.52 22.83
CA PRO A 508 2.57 -62.09 21.77
C PRO A 508 1.96 -60.71 22.09
N ASN A 509 1.97 -59.80 21.11
CA ASN A 509 1.46 -58.44 21.26
C ASN A 509 0.12 -58.31 20.53
N THR A 510 -0.98 -58.51 21.27
CA THR A 510 -2.35 -58.50 20.72
C THR A 510 -2.76 -57.14 20.12
N GLU A 511 -2.15 -56.05 20.56
CA GLU A 511 -2.43 -54.71 20.04
C GLU A 511 -1.74 -54.47 18.69
N LEU A 512 -0.49 -54.91 18.55
CA LEU A 512 0.24 -54.86 17.28
C LEU A 512 -0.40 -55.79 16.23
N GLU A 513 -0.84 -56.98 16.63
CA GLU A 513 -1.56 -57.92 15.77
C GLU A 513 -2.91 -57.35 15.30
N ALA A 514 -3.66 -56.68 16.20
CA ALA A 514 -4.90 -55.99 15.83
C ALA A 514 -4.64 -54.82 14.87
N THR A 515 -3.53 -54.10 15.06
CA THR A 515 -3.12 -52.98 14.18
C THR A 515 -2.74 -53.48 12.78
N LEU A 516 -2.00 -54.59 12.68
CA LEU A 516 -1.64 -55.23 11.39
C LEU A 516 -2.86 -55.82 10.66
N ALA A 517 -3.89 -56.22 11.41
CA ALA A 517 -5.14 -56.75 10.85
C ALA A 517 -6.10 -55.64 10.37
N ASP A 518 -5.88 -54.38 10.75
CA ASP A 518 -6.71 -53.24 10.35
C ASP A 518 -6.39 -52.79 8.91
N PRO A 519 -7.33 -52.87 7.95
CA PRO A 519 -7.14 -52.37 6.59
C PRO A 519 -6.85 -50.87 6.51
N ALA A 520 -7.17 -50.09 7.56
CA ALA A 520 -6.86 -48.66 7.62
C ALA A 520 -5.37 -48.36 7.81
N LEU A 521 -4.57 -49.32 8.31
CA LEU A 521 -3.13 -49.13 8.52
C LEU A 521 -2.42 -48.81 7.21
N ASP A 522 -2.69 -49.56 6.14
CA ASP A 522 -2.07 -49.33 4.82
C ASP A 522 -2.36 -47.94 4.29
N ARG A 523 -3.62 -47.52 4.42
CA ARG A 523 -4.04 -46.18 3.99
C ARG A 523 -3.32 -45.11 4.79
N LYS A 524 -3.21 -45.28 6.11
CA LYS A 524 -2.53 -44.32 6.98
C LYS A 524 -1.03 -44.24 6.69
N LEU A 525 -0.37 -45.38 6.50
CA LEU A 525 1.05 -45.43 6.13
C LEU A 525 1.30 -44.80 4.76
N ALA A 526 0.41 -45.04 3.79
CA ALA A 526 0.49 -44.41 2.46
C ALA A 526 0.24 -42.89 2.51
N GLU A 527 -0.71 -42.42 3.32
CA GLU A 527 -0.95 -40.99 3.55
C GLU A 527 0.27 -40.33 4.22
N MET A 528 0.91 -41.00 5.19
CA MET A 528 2.15 -40.54 5.82
C MET A 528 3.32 -40.48 4.82
N GLU A 529 3.50 -41.52 3.99
CA GLU A 529 4.54 -41.55 2.96
C GLU A 529 4.35 -40.42 1.94
N ALA A 530 3.11 -40.21 1.48
CA ALA A 530 2.78 -39.13 0.57
C ALA A 530 3.06 -37.74 1.17
N GLN A 531 2.75 -37.52 2.45
CA GLN A 531 3.07 -36.26 3.13
C GLN A 531 4.58 -36.03 3.27
N VAL A 532 5.32 -37.08 3.61
CA VAL A 532 6.78 -37.02 3.74
C VAL A 532 7.43 -36.72 2.39
N LEU A 533 7.00 -37.42 1.34
CA LEU A 533 7.49 -37.20 -0.03
C LEU A 533 7.09 -35.83 -0.58
N GLU A 534 5.89 -35.33 -0.26
CA GLU A 534 5.47 -33.99 -0.65
C GLU A 534 6.30 -32.90 0.03
N GLY A 535 6.54 -33.04 1.34
CA GLY A 535 7.42 -32.14 2.08
C GLY A 535 8.85 -32.15 1.53
N TYR A 536 9.37 -33.34 1.23
CA TYR A 536 10.69 -33.49 0.61
C TYR A 536 10.74 -32.93 -0.82
N ARG A 537 9.71 -33.16 -1.65
CA ARG A 537 9.61 -32.58 -2.99
C ARG A 537 9.74 -31.07 -2.96
N GLN A 538 9.16 -30.39 -1.98
CA GLN A 538 9.25 -28.93 -1.90
C GLN A 538 10.60 -28.43 -1.34
N THR A 539 11.29 -29.23 -0.52
CA THR A 539 12.42 -28.76 0.30
C THR A 539 13.77 -29.43 0.03
N ALA A 540 13.84 -30.43 -0.87
CA ALA A 540 15.05 -31.22 -1.10
C ALA A 540 16.31 -30.37 -1.37
N HIS A 541 16.18 -29.24 -2.07
CA HIS A 541 17.30 -28.33 -2.39
C HIS A 541 17.87 -27.56 -1.18
N PHE A 542 17.19 -27.57 -0.02
CA PHE A 542 17.75 -27.02 1.22
C PHE A 542 18.64 -28.04 1.97
N GLY A 543 18.56 -29.31 1.60
CA GLY A 543 19.40 -30.38 2.15
C GLY A 543 20.78 -30.46 1.48
N PRO A 544 21.69 -31.26 2.04
CA PRO A 544 22.94 -31.58 1.35
C PRO A 544 22.65 -32.45 0.13
N ALA A 545 23.25 -32.11 -1.01
CA ALA A 545 23.07 -32.83 -2.26
C ALA A 545 23.43 -34.32 -2.13
N ALA A 546 22.52 -35.19 -2.59
CA ALA A 546 22.76 -36.62 -2.67
C ALA A 546 23.99 -36.95 -3.53
N GLY A 547 24.82 -37.88 -3.06
CA GLY A 547 26.02 -38.31 -3.76
C GLY A 547 25.70 -39.08 -5.05
N ARG A 548 26.51 -38.91 -6.11
CA ARG A 548 26.40 -39.71 -7.32
C ARG A 548 26.66 -41.19 -7.02
N LEU A 549 25.82 -42.06 -7.56
CA LEU A 549 26.05 -43.51 -7.55
C LEU A 549 27.32 -43.84 -8.33
N ALA A 550 28.10 -44.79 -7.84
CA ALA A 550 29.34 -45.24 -8.47
C ALA A 550 29.39 -46.77 -8.57
N GLY A 551 30.30 -47.27 -9.41
CA GLY A 551 30.60 -48.69 -9.53
C GLY A 551 29.45 -49.53 -10.12
N GLU A 552 29.27 -50.73 -9.57
CA GLU A 552 28.32 -51.71 -10.11
C GLU A 552 26.85 -51.31 -9.88
N ALA A 553 26.54 -50.64 -8.76
CA ALA A 553 25.20 -50.14 -8.47
C ALA A 553 24.74 -49.10 -9.51
N ALA A 554 25.62 -48.16 -9.87
CA ALA A 554 25.34 -47.18 -10.92
C ALA A 554 25.08 -47.84 -12.28
N ARG A 555 25.91 -48.84 -12.66
CA ARG A 555 25.74 -49.57 -13.93
C ARG A 555 24.41 -50.32 -13.98
N ARG A 556 24.07 -51.04 -12.90
CA ARG A 556 22.80 -51.78 -12.80
C ARG A 556 21.60 -50.87 -12.91
N LEU A 557 21.57 -49.77 -12.15
CA LEU A 557 20.45 -48.83 -12.18
C LEU A 557 20.29 -48.18 -13.57
N ARG A 558 21.41 -47.83 -14.22
CA ARG A 558 21.40 -47.30 -15.59
C ARG A 558 20.86 -48.31 -16.60
N GLU A 559 21.29 -49.57 -16.53
CA GLU A 559 20.78 -50.65 -17.39
C GLU A 559 19.27 -50.90 -17.14
N GLU A 560 18.83 -50.91 -15.89
CA GLU A 560 17.42 -51.04 -15.53
C GLU A 560 16.55 -49.93 -16.11
N VAL A 561 17.03 -48.67 -16.07
CA VAL A 561 16.34 -47.53 -16.68
C VAL A 561 16.23 -47.70 -18.20
N VAL A 562 17.34 -48.07 -18.86
CA VAL A 562 17.35 -48.33 -20.31
C VAL A 562 16.38 -49.44 -20.70
N ASP A 563 16.38 -50.55 -19.96
CA ASP A 563 15.50 -51.68 -20.23
C ASP A 563 14.03 -51.38 -19.93
N ALA A 564 13.75 -50.63 -18.87
CA ALA A 564 12.40 -50.15 -18.58
C ALA A 564 11.90 -49.22 -19.68
N HIS A 565 12.70 -48.25 -20.10
CA HIS A 565 12.34 -47.31 -21.15
C HIS A 565 12.11 -48.00 -22.50
N ARG A 566 13.02 -48.90 -22.93
CA ARG A 566 12.86 -49.70 -24.16
C ARG A 566 11.62 -50.58 -24.15
N ALA A 567 11.22 -51.06 -22.97
CA ALA A 567 10.01 -51.86 -22.80
C ALA A 567 8.72 -51.01 -22.66
N GLY A 568 8.81 -49.68 -22.72
CA GLY A 568 7.68 -48.77 -22.50
C GLY A 568 7.15 -48.79 -21.06
N ARG A 569 7.97 -49.19 -20.08
CA ARG A 569 7.59 -49.21 -18.66
C ARG A 569 7.80 -47.83 -18.04
N SER A 570 6.88 -47.45 -17.16
CA SER A 570 6.96 -46.22 -16.37
C SER A 570 8.13 -46.25 -15.38
N LEU A 571 8.75 -45.09 -15.17
CA LEU A 571 9.75 -44.82 -14.13
C LEU A 571 9.15 -43.93 -13.01
N ALA A 572 7.83 -43.76 -12.98
CA ALA A 572 7.12 -42.95 -11.99
C ALA A 572 7.38 -43.45 -10.56
N GLY A 573 7.61 -42.51 -9.64
CA GLY A 573 7.89 -42.77 -8.23
C GLY A 573 9.17 -43.56 -7.94
N ARG A 574 10.01 -43.85 -8.96
CA ARG A 574 11.26 -44.59 -8.73
C ARG A 574 12.29 -43.71 -8.04
N ASP A 575 13.05 -44.34 -7.16
CA ASP A 575 14.29 -43.77 -6.64
C ASP A 575 15.43 -43.94 -7.66
N LEU A 576 15.82 -42.81 -8.25
CA LEU A 576 16.90 -42.65 -9.21
C LEU A 576 17.94 -41.63 -8.68
N THR A 577 17.96 -41.43 -7.36
CA THR A 577 18.85 -40.49 -6.68
C THR A 577 20.31 -40.79 -7.03
N GLY A 578 21.06 -39.77 -7.46
CA GLY A 578 22.46 -39.90 -7.85
C GLY A 578 22.72 -40.74 -9.10
N ALA A 579 21.70 -41.16 -9.86
CA ALA A 579 21.88 -42.01 -11.04
C ALA A 579 22.65 -41.30 -12.17
N ASP A 580 23.51 -42.03 -12.88
CA ASP A 580 24.10 -41.55 -14.13
C ASP A 580 23.25 -41.98 -15.32
N LEU A 581 22.46 -41.05 -15.85
CA LEU A 581 21.59 -41.17 -17.01
C LEU A 581 22.04 -40.27 -18.17
N SER A 582 23.29 -39.76 -18.11
CA SER A 582 23.84 -38.84 -19.11
C SER A 582 23.87 -39.44 -20.51
N GLY A 583 23.55 -38.65 -21.53
CA GLY A 583 23.58 -39.04 -22.95
C GLY A 583 22.59 -40.15 -23.36
N LEU A 584 21.64 -40.52 -22.50
CA LEU A 584 20.61 -41.51 -22.84
C LEU A 584 19.50 -40.90 -23.70
N ASP A 585 18.92 -41.73 -24.56
CA ASP A 585 17.63 -41.46 -25.20
C ASP A 585 16.53 -41.93 -24.25
N LEU A 586 15.78 -40.96 -23.72
CA LEU A 586 14.69 -41.09 -22.76
C LEU A 586 13.48 -40.29 -23.24
N HIS A 587 13.32 -40.15 -24.56
CA HIS A 587 12.21 -39.43 -25.17
C HIS A 587 10.85 -39.99 -24.73
N GLY A 588 9.98 -39.14 -24.18
CA GLY A 588 8.66 -39.55 -23.68
C GLY A 588 8.70 -40.43 -22.42
N ALA A 589 9.84 -40.55 -21.75
CA ALA A 589 9.94 -41.31 -20.50
C ALA A 589 9.05 -40.71 -19.39
N ILE A 590 8.44 -41.59 -18.60
CA ILE A 590 7.51 -41.20 -17.53
C ILE A 590 8.23 -41.25 -16.19
N PHE A 591 8.64 -40.10 -15.67
CA PHE A 591 9.31 -39.86 -14.39
C PHE A 591 8.40 -39.18 -13.36
N THR A 592 7.07 -39.24 -13.52
CA THR A 592 6.12 -38.60 -12.60
C THR A 592 6.41 -38.96 -11.15
N GLY A 593 6.68 -37.97 -10.30
CA GLY A 593 7.04 -38.16 -8.89
C GLY A 593 8.34 -38.93 -8.63
N ALA A 594 9.20 -39.15 -9.63
CA ALA A 594 10.47 -39.84 -9.45
C ALA A 594 11.46 -38.99 -8.63
N LEU A 595 12.36 -39.67 -7.91
CA LEU A 595 13.39 -39.05 -7.08
C LEU A 595 14.69 -39.08 -7.86
N LEU A 596 15.17 -37.92 -8.29
CA LEU A 596 16.32 -37.74 -9.17
C LEU A 596 17.33 -36.75 -8.56
N GLU A 597 17.30 -36.58 -7.23
CA GLU A 597 18.21 -35.65 -6.54
C GLU A 597 19.67 -36.02 -6.85
N GLY A 598 20.46 -35.04 -7.30
CA GLY A 598 21.87 -35.23 -7.63
C GLY A 598 22.16 -36.14 -8.84
N ALA A 599 21.15 -36.59 -9.59
CA ALA A 599 21.33 -37.40 -10.78
C ALA A 599 22.02 -36.61 -11.91
N SER A 600 22.63 -37.34 -12.86
CA SER A 600 23.24 -36.78 -14.06
C SER A 600 22.41 -37.14 -15.28
N LEU A 601 21.75 -36.16 -15.87
CA LEU A 601 20.98 -36.22 -17.12
C LEU A 601 21.61 -35.33 -18.21
N ALA A 602 22.86 -34.93 -18.03
CA ALA A 602 23.61 -34.13 -19.00
C ALA A 602 23.60 -34.79 -20.39
N ASP A 603 23.42 -33.99 -21.43
CA ASP A 603 23.34 -34.42 -22.84
C ASP A 603 22.23 -35.46 -23.17
N ALA A 604 21.30 -35.75 -22.24
CA ALA A 604 20.23 -36.71 -22.49
C ALA A 604 19.13 -36.15 -23.41
N ASP A 605 18.48 -37.03 -24.18
CA ASP A 605 17.26 -36.72 -24.92
C ASP A 605 16.05 -37.01 -24.05
N LEU A 606 15.40 -35.95 -23.57
CA LEU A 606 14.26 -35.97 -22.64
C LEU A 606 13.04 -35.25 -23.25
N GLN A 607 13.00 -35.15 -24.57
CA GLN A 607 11.88 -34.50 -25.26
C GLN A 607 10.57 -35.22 -24.89
N GLU A 608 9.52 -34.45 -24.59
CA GLU A 608 8.20 -34.95 -24.17
C GLU A 608 8.21 -35.84 -22.91
N ALA A 609 9.32 -35.91 -22.16
CA ALA A 609 9.38 -36.66 -20.92
C ALA A 609 8.46 -36.03 -19.85
N ASN A 610 7.85 -36.86 -19.01
CA ASN A 610 6.98 -36.40 -17.93
C ASN A 610 7.71 -36.46 -16.58
N PHE A 611 8.12 -35.31 -16.06
CA PHE A 611 8.72 -35.07 -14.75
C PHE A 611 7.75 -34.37 -13.78
N GLU A 612 6.45 -34.41 -14.03
CA GLU A 612 5.44 -33.83 -13.14
C GLU A 612 5.69 -34.28 -11.69
N ARG A 613 5.86 -33.29 -10.80
CA ARG A 613 6.11 -33.47 -9.37
C ARG A 613 7.38 -34.28 -9.03
N ALA A 614 8.32 -34.43 -9.97
CA ALA A 614 9.60 -35.10 -9.73
C ALA A 614 10.54 -34.25 -8.85
N VAL A 615 11.45 -34.90 -8.14
CA VAL A 615 12.50 -34.25 -7.33
C VAL A 615 13.80 -34.26 -8.11
N LEU A 616 14.12 -33.14 -8.74
CA LEU A 616 15.30 -32.90 -9.57
C LEU A 616 16.30 -31.95 -8.86
N ALA A 617 16.24 -31.83 -7.54
CA ALA A 617 17.13 -30.95 -6.80
C ALA A 617 18.60 -31.34 -7.05
N HIS A 618 19.47 -30.36 -7.26
CA HIS A 618 20.89 -30.56 -7.58
C HIS A 618 21.20 -31.39 -8.85
N VAL A 619 20.19 -31.68 -9.70
CA VAL A 619 20.39 -32.49 -10.91
C VAL A 619 21.31 -31.78 -11.91
N ASP A 620 22.07 -32.56 -12.67
CA ASP A 620 22.85 -32.06 -13.80
C ASP A 620 22.12 -32.34 -15.13
N LEU A 621 21.54 -31.29 -15.71
CA LEU A 621 20.82 -31.26 -16.99
C LEU A 621 21.56 -30.40 -18.04
N CYS A 622 22.86 -30.19 -17.89
CA CYS A 622 23.63 -29.41 -18.87
C CYS A 622 23.44 -29.99 -20.29
N GLN A 623 23.12 -29.13 -21.26
CA GLN A 623 22.89 -29.50 -22.66
C GLN A 623 21.79 -30.56 -22.92
N ALA A 624 20.95 -30.87 -21.92
CA ALA A 624 19.85 -31.82 -22.10
C ALA A 624 18.77 -31.26 -23.04
N ARG A 625 18.09 -32.14 -23.79
CA ARG A 625 16.96 -31.77 -24.67
C ARG A 625 15.65 -32.08 -23.97
N LEU A 626 14.95 -31.05 -23.50
CA LEU A 626 13.69 -31.13 -22.72
C LEU A 626 12.51 -30.52 -23.49
N ARG A 627 12.58 -30.45 -24.83
CA ARG A 627 11.51 -29.85 -25.63
C ARG A 627 10.17 -30.54 -25.35
N GLY A 628 9.16 -29.77 -24.99
CA GLY A 628 7.82 -30.28 -24.66
C GLY A 628 7.74 -31.14 -23.39
N ALA A 629 8.78 -31.17 -22.56
CA ALA A 629 8.76 -31.92 -21.31
C ALA A 629 7.74 -31.33 -20.32
N LYS A 630 7.13 -32.18 -19.50
CA LYS A 630 6.23 -31.75 -18.42
C LYS A 630 7.01 -31.71 -17.12
N LEU A 631 7.15 -30.53 -16.53
CA LEU A 631 7.88 -30.24 -15.30
C LEU A 631 6.98 -29.53 -14.29
N GLU A 632 5.65 -29.63 -14.45
CA GLU A 632 4.67 -29.05 -13.55
C GLU A 632 4.96 -29.50 -12.11
N GLU A 633 5.09 -28.53 -11.21
CA GLU A 633 5.44 -28.73 -9.80
C GLU A 633 6.72 -29.57 -9.56
N ALA A 634 7.62 -29.69 -10.54
CA ALA A 634 8.91 -30.35 -10.32
C ALA A 634 9.84 -29.46 -9.46
N ASN A 635 10.69 -30.07 -8.64
CA ASN A 635 11.71 -29.33 -7.88
C ASN A 635 13.06 -29.43 -8.56
N LEU A 636 13.47 -28.37 -9.25
CA LEU A 636 14.78 -28.17 -9.87
C LEU A 636 15.67 -27.20 -9.07
N GLY A 637 15.45 -27.07 -7.76
CA GLY A 637 16.27 -26.20 -6.92
C GLY A 637 17.75 -26.58 -7.00
N LEU A 638 18.62 -25.60 -7.19
CA LEU A 638 20.07 -25.76 -7.39
C LEU A 638 20.47 -26.69 -8.55
N ALA A 639 19.56 -26.96 -9.49
CA ALA A 639 19.86 -27.74 -10.69
C ALA A 639 20.79 -26.99 -11.65
N LYS A 640 21.57 -27.74 -12.44
CA LYS A 640 22.45 -27.21 -13.49
C LYS A 640 21.82 -27.46 -14.85
N LEU A 641 21.38 -26.41 -15.53
CA LEU A 641 20.65 -26.48 -16.81
C LEU A 641 21.34 -25.68 -17.91
N ARG A 642 22.67 -25.51 -17.82
CA ARG A 642 23.42 -24.67 -18.77
C ARG A 642 23.22 -25.15 -20.21
N GLY A 643 22.65 -24.28 -21.04
CA GLY A 643 22.32 -24.55 -22.44
C GLY A 643 21.34 -25.71 -22.69
N ALA A 644 20.50 -26.06 -21.71
CA ALA A 644 19.41 -27.01 -21.92
C ALA A 644 18.33 -26.43 -22.86
N ASP A 645 17.65 -27.29 -23.62
CA ASP A 645 16.51 -26.90 -24.48
C ASP A 645 15.19 -27.25 -23.81
N LEU A 646 14.56 -26.29 -23.14
CA LEU A 646 13.22 -26.37 -22.51
C LEU A 646 12.13 -25.76 -23.41
N SER A 647 12.34 -25.70 -24.73
CA SER A 647 11.35 -25.12 -25.64
C SER A 647 9.99 -25.83 -25.54
N GLY A 648 8.92 -25.08 -25.30
CA GLY A 648 7.56 -25.61 -25.13
C GLY A 648 7.36 -26.52 -23.91
N ALA A 649 8.31 -26.56 -22.97
CA ALA A 649 8.15 -27.29 -21.72
C ALA A 649 7.15 -26.59 -20.80
N ASP A 650 6.48 -27.37 -19.95
CA ASP A 650 5.57 -26.87 -18.93
C ASP A 650 6.25 -26.89 -17.56
N LEU A 651 6.63 -25.71 -17.04
CA LEU A 651 7.25 -25.52 -15.74
C LEU A 651 6.30 -24.83 -14.74
N SER A 652 4.98 -24.94 -14.95
CA SER A 652 3.98 -24.34 -14.06
C SER A 652 4.21 -24.75 -12.60
N GLY A 653 4.36 -23.79 -11.70
CA GLY A 653 4.60 -24.04 -10.28
C GLY A 653 5.90 -24.79 -9.94
N ALA A 654 6.83 -24.94 -10.90
CA ALA A 654 8.11 -25.59 -10.65
C ALA A 654 9.00 -24.74 -9.72
N VAL A 655 9.86 -25.40 -8.95
CA VAL A 655 10.84 -24.74 -8.08
C VAL A 655 12.19 -24.72 -8.77
N LEU A 656 12.70 -23.54 -9.12
CA LEU A 656 13.99 -23.29 -9.79
C LEU A 656 14.90 -22.42 -8.90
N TYR A 657 14.69 -22.44 -7.59
CA TYR A 657 15.47 -21.70 -6.60
C TYR A 657 16.98 -21.90 -6.80
N GLN A 658 17.72 -20.81 -7.02
CA GLN A 658 19.17 -20.82 -7.28
C GLN A 658 19.62 -21.77 -8.41
N ALA A 659 18.74 -22.12 -9.35
CA ALA A 659 19.11 -22.93 -10.51
C ALA A 659 20.03 -22.15 -11.46
N ASP A 660 20.95 -22.86 -12.11
CA ASP A 660 21.81 -22.29 -13.14
C ASP A 660 21.25 -22.59 -14.52
N LEU A 661 20.54 -21.59 -15.07
CA LEU A 661 19.85 -21.68 -16.35
C LEU A 661 20.65 -21.04 -17.48
N THR A 662 21.93 -20.67 -17.26
CA THR A 662 22.71 -19.88 -18.22
C THR A 662 22.66 -20.46 -19.64
N GLY A 663 22.22 -19.66 -20.62
CA GLY A 663 22.14 -20.05 -22.03
C GLY A 663 21.03 -21.05 -22.39
N ALA A 664 20.14 -21.42 -21.45
CA ALA A 664 19.03 -22.33 -21.73
C ALA A 664 17.94 -21.67 -22.59
N SER A 665 17.24 -22.50 -23.38
CA SER A 665 16.12 -22.06 -24.22
C SER A 665 14.78 -22.42 -23.58
N PHE A 666 13.90 -21.45 -23.44
CA PHE A 666 12.53 -21.55 -22.92
C PHE A 666 11.50 -21.09 -23.96
N ARG A 667 11.80 -21.25 -25.25
CA ARG A 667 10.93 -20.70 -26.31
C ARG A 667 9.53 -21.31 -26.22
N GLY A 668 8.52 -20.48 -26.04
CA GLY A 668 7.13 -20.93 -25.86
C GLY A 668 6.88 -21.80 -24.63
N ALA A 669 7.79 -21.80 -23.64
CA ALA A 669 7.60 -22.55 -22.41
C ALA A 669 6.55 -21.86 -21.50
N GLU A 670 5.90 -22.66 -20.65
CA GLU A 670 5.00 -22.18 -19.61
C GLU A 670 5.75 -22.12 -18.27
N LEU A 671 5.69 -20.97 -17.61
CA LEU A 671 6.42 -20.64 -16.39
C LEU A 671 5.49 -20.01 -15.34
N THR A 672 4.17 -20.01 -15.56
CA THR A 672 3.21 -19.42 -14.62
C THR A 672 3.41 -19.96 -13.21
N LEU A 673 3.55 -19.05 -12.24
CA LEU A 673 3.79 -19.35 -10.82
C LEU A 673 5.08 -20.14 -10.47
N ALA A 674 6.02 -20.27 -11.40
CA ALA A 674 7.32 -20.89 -11.09
C ALA A 674 8.13 -20.02 -10.11
N ASP A 675 8.88 -20.66 -9.21
CA ASP A 675 9.80 -19.97 -8.30
C ASP A 675 11.20 -19.91 -8.92
N LEU A 676 11.57 -18.73 -9.43
CA LEU A 676 12.87 -18.45 -10.04
C LEU A 676 13.79 -17.67 -9.08
N SER A 677 13.48 -17.62 -7.79
CA SER A 677 14.22 -16.80 -6.83
C SER A 677 15.71 -17.12 -6.84
N GLU A 678 16.52 -16.08 -6.97
CA GLU A 678 17.99 -16.15 -7.04
C GLU A 678 18.56 -17.03 -8.17
N ALA A 679 17.74 -17.42 -9.16
CA ALA A 679 18.22 -18.16 -10.32
C ALA A 679 19.08 -17.28 -11.24
N THR A 680 19.98 -17.92 -11.99
CA THR A 680 20.79 -17.24 -13.02
C THR A 680 20.23 -17.53 -14.41
N LEU A 681 19.62 -16.53 -15.05
CA LEU A 681 19.03 -16.59 -16.39
C LEU A 681 19.78 -15.65 -17.36
N ARG A 682 21.10 -15.81 -17.48
CA ARG A 682 21.90 -15.03 -18.44
C ARG A 682 21.92 -15.67 -19.83
N ASP A 683 21.85 -14.82 -20.84
CA ASP A 683 21.91 -15.20 -22.26
C ASP A 683 20.87 -16.26 -22.65
N ASN A 684 19.71 -16.25 -21.98
CA ASN A 684 18.61 -17.17 -22.20
C ASN A 684 17.70 -16.73 -23.36
N ASP A 685 16.95 -17.69 -23.89
CA ASP A 685 15.94 -17.43 -24.91
C ASP A 685 14.54 -17.83 -24.42
N LEU A 686 13.80 -16.87 -23.90
CA LEU A 686 12.40 -16.98 -23.46
C LEU A 686 11.44 -16.38 -24.50
N THR A 687 11.79 -16.42 -25.79
CA THR A 687 10.89 -15.92 -26.85
C THR A 687 9.52 -16.60 -26.77
N ASP A 688 8.44 -15.81 -26.79
CA ASP A 688 7.04 -16.26 -26.71
C ASP A 688 6.68 -17.10 -25.46
N ALA A 689 7.49 -17.06 -24.40
CA ALA A 689 7.20 -17.77 -23.16
C ALA A 689 5.95 -17.19 -22.45
N LEU A 690 5.19 -18.06 -21.79
CA LEU A 690 4.06 -17.71 -20.93
C LEU A 690 4.56 -17.65 -19.49
N ALA A 691 4.69 -16.45 -18.93
CA ALA A 691 5.43 -16.20 -17.69
C ALA A 691 4.66 -15.19 -16.79
N GLN A 692 3.35 -15.40 -16.70
CA GLN A 692 2.42 -14.55 -15.98
C GLN A 692 2.54 -14.77 -14.47
N LEU A 693 2.25 -13.74 -13.68
CA LEU A 693 2.21 -13.82 -12.20
C LEU A 693 3.51 -14.30 -11.56
N LEU A 694 4.65 -14.11 -12.23
CA LEU A 694 5.95 -14.44 -11.65
C LEU A 694 6.35 -13.43 -10.58
N THR A 695 6.96 -13.93 -9.51
CA THR A 695 7.71 -13.10 -8.57
C THR A 695 9.18 -13.44 -8.71
N LEU A 696 9.93 -12.56 -9.35
CA LEU A 696 11.37 -12.71 -9.56
C LEU A 696 12.09 -11.90 -8.49
N LEU A 697 12.79 -12.58 -7.59
CA LEU A 697 13.61 -11.97 -6.55
C LEU A 697 15.08 -12.20 -6.86
N ARG A 698 15.84 -11.11 -7.02
CA ARG A 698 17.30 -11.13 -7.22
C ARG A 698 17.75 -12.03 -8.38
N VAL A 699 16.98 -12.02 -9.47
CA VAL A 699 17.25 -12.80 -10.67
C VAL A 699 18.14 -12.01 -11.62
N ASP A 700 19.12 -12.68 -12.21
CA ASP A 700 19.98 -12.11 -13.26
C ASP A 700 19.51 -12.55 -14.64
N LEU A 701 18.93 -11.61 -15.41
CA LEU A 701 18.41 -11.79 -16.77
C LEU A 701 19.28 -11.09 -17.84
N ALA A 702 20.53 -10.75 -17.52
CA ALA A 702 21.36 -9.96 -18.43
C ALA A 702 21.56 -10.68 -19.78
N GLY A 703 21.38 -9.94 -20.88
CA GLY A 703 21.52 -10.44 -22.25
C GLY A 703 20.40 -11.36 -22.75
N SER A 704 19.41 -11.68 -21.91
CA SER A 704 18.35 -12.63 -22.26
C SER A 704 17.31 -12.04 -23.22
N LYS A 705 16.72 -12.92 -24.03
CA LYS A 705 15.66 -12.59 -25.00
C LYS A 705 14.32 -13.02 -24.43
N LEU A 706 13.42 -12.07 -24.28
CA LEU A 706 12.03 -12.24 -23.84
C LEU A 706 11.08 -11.65 -24.90
N THR A 707 11.48 -11.71 -26.17
CA THR A 707 10.69 -11.19 -27.29
C THR A 707 9.32 -11.88 -27.32
N GLY A 708 8.22 -11.12 -27.34
CA GLY A 708 6.86 -11.67 -27.37
C GLY A 708 6.39 -12.40 -26.11
N ALA A 709 7.22 -12.48 -25.06
CA ALA A 709 6.86 -13.18 -23.82
C ALA A 709 5.70 -12.48 -23.08
N ASP A 710 4.83 -13.25 -22.43
CA ASP A 710 3.78 -12.72 -21.57
C ASP A 710 4.22 -12.70 -20.10
N LEU A 711 4.56 -11.51 -19.60
CA LEU A 711 5.02 -11.23 -18.24
C LEU A 711 3.97 -10.43 -17.44
N SER A 712 2.71 -10.52 -17.85
CA SER A 712 1.65 -9.70 -17.27
C SER A 712 1.46 -10.00 -15.79
N ARG A 713 1.33 -8.93 -15.00
CA ARG A 713 1.22 -8.97 -13.53
C ARG A 713 2.40 -9.61 -12.81
N SER A 714 3.54 -9.79 -13.50
CA SER A 714 4.77 -10.25 -12.87
C SER A 714 5.46 -9.11 -12.12
N THR A 715 6.27 -9.48 -11.13
CA THR A 715 6.98 -8.56 -10.24
C THR A 715 8.46 -8.90 -10.24
N PHE A 716 9.29 -7.90 -10.53
CA PHE A 716 10.75 -7.99 -10.53
C PHE A 716 11.28 -7.18 -9.34
N ILE A 717 11.99 -7.84 -8.43
CA ILE A 717 12.55 -7.24 -7.21
C ILE A 717 14.05 -7.45 -7.26
N GLU A 718 14.81 -6.36 -7.23
CA GLU A 718 16.28 -6.38 -7.21
C GLU A 718 16.89 -7.19 -8.37
N CYS A 719 16.23 -7.17 -9.52
CA CYS A 719 16.64 -7.96 -10.69
C CYS A 719 17.63 -7.17 -11.57
N LYS A 720 18.49 -7.92 -12.27
CA LYS A 720 19.43 -7.39 -13.27
C LYS A 720 18.93 -7.72 -14.67
N LEU A 721 18.59 -6.69 -15.44
CA LEU A 721 17.99 -6.75 -16.77
C LEU A 721 18.87 -6.06 -17.83
N GLY A 722 20.17 -5.96 -17.59
CA GLY A 722 21.10 -5.26 -18.48
C GLY A 722 21.09 -5.86 -19.90
N GLY A 723 20.74 -5.04 -20.89
CA GLY A 723 20.67 -5.45 -22.29
C GLY A 723 19.62 -6.52 -22.62
N VAL A 724 18.62 -6.72 -21.75
CA VAL A 724 17.54 -7.69 -21.98
C VAL A 724 16.67 -7.25 -23.17
N ASP A 725 16.19 -8.19 -23.99
CA ASP A 725 15.29 -7.90 -25.12
C ASP A 725 13.85 -8.29 -24.81
N LEU A 726 13.03 -7.32 -24.44
CA LEU A 726 11.58 -7.40 -24.18
C LEU A 726 10.76 -6.88 -25.38
N SER A 727 11.30 -6.92 -26.60
CA SER A 727 10.58 -6.44 -27.79
C SER A 727 9.26 -7.19 -27.99
N GLY A 728 8.16 -6.46 -28.15
CA GLY A 728 6.81 -7.04 -28.31
C GLY A 728 6.28 -7.82 -27.09
N ALA A 729 7.00 -7.81 -25.96
CA ALA A 729 6.56 -8.50 -24.75
C ALA A 729 5.28 -7.87 -24.17
N ARG A 730 4.48 -8.68 -23.49
CA ARG A 730 3.29 -8.23 -22.76
C ARG A 730 3.64 -8.04 -21.29
N LEU A 731 3.63 -6.78 -20.85
CA LEU A 731 4.04 -6.29 -19.54
C LEU A 731 2.88 -5.57 -18.81
N VAL A 732 1.65 -5.99 -19.09
CA VAL A 732 0.46 -5.33 -18.56
C VAL A 732 0.42 -5.49 -17.05
N SER A 733 0.41 -4.36 -16.34
CA SER A 733 0.45 -4.30 -14.87
C SER A 733 1.67 -4.98 -14.24
N THR A 734 2.77 -5.08 -14.97
CA THR A 734 4.06 -5.57 -14.44
C THR A 734 4.71 -4.50 -13.55
N ALA A 735 5.47 -4.93 -12.55
CA ALA A 735 6.15 -4.03 -11.62
C ALA A 735 7.66 -4.33 -11.51
N PHE A 736 8.45 -3.27 -11.49
CA PHE A 736 9.88 -3.29 -11.17
C PHE A 736 10.11 -2.56 -9.84
N PHE A 737 10.83 -3.20 -8.92
CA PHE A 737 11.26 -2.66 -7.64
C PHE A 737 12.77 -2.74 -7.55
N SER A 738 13.43 -1.59 -7.39
CA SER A 738 14.89 -1.49 -7.20
C SER A 738 15.68 -2.35 -8.19
N SER A 739 15.23 -2.37 -9.45
CA SER A 739 15.79 -3.21 -10.51
C SER A 739 16.58 -2.37 -11.51
N GLU A 740 17.59 -2.98 -12.11
CA GLU A 740 18.54 -2.32 -13.02
C GLU A 740 18.45 -2.94 -14.41
N GLY A 741 18.08 -2.15 -15.42
CA GLY A 741 17.90 -2.59 -16.81
C GLY A 741 18.55 -1.66 -17.81
N ARG A 742 19.80 -1.25 -17.56
CA ARG A 742 20.56 -0.38 -18.47
C ARG A 742 20.60 -0.98 -19.89
N GLY A 743 20.17 -0.22 -20.88
CA GLY A 743 20.10 -0.66 -22.28
C GLY A 743 19.09 -1.76 -22.57
N ALA A 744 18.12 -2.02 -21.68
CA ALA A 744 17.02 -2.94 -21.93
C ALA A 744 16.17 -2.47 -23.13
N VAL A 745 15.68 -3.41 -23.93
CA VAL A 745 14.94 -3.14 -25.17
C VAL A 745 13.47 -3.50 -24.97
N PHE A 746 12.57 -2.55 -25.14
CA PHE A 746 11.11 -2.66 -25.00
C PHE A 746 10.38 -2.33 -26.30
N ARG A 747 11.02 -2.51 -27.46
CA ARG A 747 10.46 -2.08 -28.75
C ARG A 747 9.10 -2.69 -29.02
N GLY A 748 8.09 -1.85 -29.24
CA GLY A 748 6.73 -2.30 -29.49
C GLY A 748 6.09 -3.11 -28.35
N ALA A 749 6.65 -3.09 -27.13
CA ALA A 749 6.11 -3.81 -25.99
C ALA A 749 4.75 -3.24 -25.53
N HIS A 750 3.93 -4.09 -24.93
CA HIS A 750 2.62 -3.74 -24.36
C HIS A 750 2.74 -3.61 -22.84
N ALA A 751 3.02 -2.41 -22.35
CA ALA A 751 3.37 -2.10 -20.96
C ALA A 751 2.34 -1.16 -20.29
N GLU A 752 1.05 -1.39 -20.54
CA GLU A 752 -0.04 -0.64 -19.91
C GLU A 752 -0.04 -0.82 -18.39
N ASN A 753 -0.16 0.29 -17.66
CA ASN A 753 -0.07 0.33 -16.19
C ASN A 753 1.23 -0.28 -15.63
N LEU A 754 2.33 -0.26 -16.39
CA LEU A 754 3.66 -0.62 -15.89
C LEU A 754 4.03 0.25 -14.69
N ARG A 755 4.66 -0.33 -13.67
CA ARG A 755 5.15 0.41 -12.50
C ARG A 755 6.64 0.23 -12.31
N MET A 756 7.37 1.34 -12.18
CA MET A 756 8.73 1.36 -11.67
C MET A 756 8.73 2.08 -10.33
N VAL A 757 9.21 1.41 -9.28
CA VAL A 757 9.15 1.90 -7.91
C VAL A 757 10.54 1.78 -7.28
N LYS A 758 10.92 2.78 -6.48
CA LYS A 758 12.13 2.77 -5.63
C LYS A 758 13.41 2.52 -6.44
N GLU A 759 14.05 3.60 -6.89
CA GLU A 759 15.42 3.59 -7.45
C GLU A 759 15.60 2.60 -8.62
N CYS A 760 14.68 2.60 -9.59
CA CYS A 760 14.85 1.83 -10.82
C CYS A 760 15.78 2.57 -11.80
N ALA A 761 16.75 1.85 -12.37
CA ALA A 761 17.73 2.40 -13.31
C ALA A 761 17.67 1.72 -14.69
N PHE A 762 17.19 2.45 -15.68
CA PHE A 762 16.96 1.98 -17.06
C PHE A 762 17.58 2.95 -18.09
N ASP A 763 18.75 3.50 -17.78
CA ASP A 763 19.46 4.41 -18.66
C ASP A 763 19.72 3.78 -20.03
N GLY A 764 19.47 4.53 -21.10
CA GLY A 764 19.61 4.07 -22.48
C GLY A 764 18.63 2.97 -22.90
N ALA A 765 17.58 2.69 -22.13
CA ALA A 765 16.56 1.73 -22.53
C ALA A 765 15.80 2.18 -23.79
N ASP A 766 15.36 1.22 -24.61
CA ASP A 766 14.72 1.46 -25.90
C ASP A 766 13.23 1.10 -25.86
N PHE A 767 12.39 2.10 -25.60
CA PHE A 767 10.93 2.04 -25.62
C PHE A 767 10.32 2.42 -26.98
N HIS A 768 11.07 2.36 -28.09
CA HIS A 768 10.55 2.79 -29.39
C HIS A 768 9.26 2.03 -29.78
N GLY A 769 8.21 2.78 -30.07
CA GLY A 769 6.88 2.23 -30.42
C GLY A 769 6.14 1.50 -29.29
N ALA A 770 6.66 1.50 -28.06
CA ALA A 770 6.05 0.81 -26.93
C ALA A 770 4.74 1.48 -26.47
N THR A 771 3.82 0.70 -25.93
CA THR A 771 2.57 1.20 -25.34
C THR A 771 2.69 1.22 -23.82
N LEU A 772 2.73 2.41 -23.24
CA LEU A 772 2.95 2.71 -21.81
C LEU A 772 1.80 3.56 -21.25
N THR A 773 0.58 3.34 -21.74
CA THR A 773 -0.60 4.10 -21.29
C THR A 773 -0.86 3.85 -19.81
N GLY A 774 -1.00 4.94 -19.03
CA GLY A 774 -1.17 4.87 -17.57
C GLY A 774 0.03 4.32 -16.79
N ALA A 775 1.21 4.20 -17.41
CA ALA A 775 2.41 3.75 -16.72
C ALA A 775 2.86 4.75 -15.63
N ASN A 776 3.41 4.25 -14.54
CA ASN A 776 4.04 5.05 -13.49
C ASN A 776 5.54 4.76 -13.46
N LEU A 777 6.33 5.70 -13.96
CA LEU A 777 7.78 5.63 -14.04
C LEU A 777 8.46 6.61 -13.08
N ARG A 778 7.70 7.18 -12.12
CA ARG A 778 8.12 8.31 -11.29
C ARG A 778 9.49 8.06 -10.64
N GLY A 779 10.41 9.01 -10.81
CA GLY A 779 11.74 8.98 -10.18
C GLY A 779 12.70 7.95 -10.78
N ALA A 780 12.34 7.24 -11.86
CA ALA A 780 13.24 6.32 -12.54
C ALA A 780 14.39 7.05 -13.27
N SER A 781 15.56 6.43 -13.34
CA SER A 781 16.66 6.87 -14.19
C SER A 781 16.45 6.35 -15.60
N LEU A 782 16.28 7.25 -16.57
CA LEU A 782 15.97 6.97 -17.97
C LEU A 782 16.81 7.86 -18.90
N ALA A 783 18.03 8.24 -18.47
CA ALA A 783 18.88 9.13 -19.25
C ALA A 783 19.23 8.48 -20.58
N GLY A 784 19.08 9.23 -21.68
CA GLY A 784 19.33 8.75 -23.04
C GLY A 784 18.37 7.67 -23.53
N ALA A 785 17.27 7.39 -22.82
CA ALA A 785 16.28 6.40 -23.26
C ALA A 785 15.57 6.83 -24.56
N ASP A 786 15.17 5.86 -25.37
CA ASP A 786 14.50 6.06 -26.65
C ASP A 786 13.01 5.76 -26.54
N PHE A 787 12.18 6.79 -26.56
CA PHE A 787 10.71 6.72 -26.54
C PHE A 787 10.10 7.06 -27.91
N ARG A 788 10.86 7.11 -29.00
CA ARG A 788 10.32 7.54 -30.30
C ARG A 788 9.07 6.73 -30.65
N GLU A 789 7.99 7.40 -31.06
CA GLU A 789 6.70 6.77 -31.41
C GLU A 789 5.99 6.00 -30.27
N ALA A 790 6.43 6.15 -29.01
CA ALA A 790 5.79 5.49 -27.87
C ALA A 790 4.44 6.15 -27.50
N ARG A 791 3.54 5.35 -26.93
CA ARG A 791 2.23 5.81 -26.40
C ARG A 791 2.27 5.92 -24.88
N LEU A 792 2.26 7.14 -24.37
CA LEU A 792 2.42 7.54 -22.97
C LEU A 792 1.18 8.28 -22.44
N ASN A 793 -0.01 8.07 -23.01
CA ASN A 793 -1.21 8.80 -22.55
C ASN A 793 -1.50 8.51 -21.07
N GLY A 794 -1.69 9.57 -20.28
CA GLY A 794 -1.97 9.50 -18.85
C GLY A 794 -0.87 8.89 -17.99
N SER A 795 0.35 8.73 -18.51
CA SER A 795 1.47 8.19 -17.73
C SER A 795 2.11 9.25 -16.82
N ASP A 796 2.79 8.79 -15.77
CA ASP A 796 3.52 9.63 -14.81
C ASP A 796 5.03 9.39 -14.94
N LEU A 797 5.73 10.36 -15.53
CA LEU A 797 7.19 10.45 -15.64
C LEU A 797 7.74 11.60 -14.77
N SER A 798 7.01 11.99 -13.73
CA SER A 798 7.47 13.02 -12.80
C SER A 798 8.76 12.60 -12.11
N GLU A 799 9.65 13.54 -11.85
CA GLU A 799 10.94 13.33 -11.16
C GLU A 799 11.91 12.35 -11.86
N CYS A 800 11.60 11.90 -13.09
CA CYS A 800 12.52 11.06 -13.86
C CYS A 800 13.75 11.85 -14.32
N ASP A 801 14.88 11.15 -14.42
CA ASP A 801 16.02 11.61 -15.21
C ASP A 801 15.80 11.19 -16.67
N LEU A 802 15.49 12.14 -17.54
CA LEU A 802 15.25 11.95 -18.98
C LEU A 802 16.25 12.75 -19.82
N ARG A 803 17.44 13.04 -19.27
CA ARG A 803 18.46 13.84 -19.97
C ARG A 803 18.87 13.16 -21.27
N GLY A 804 18.83 13.90 -22.38
CA GLY A 804 19.14 13.37 -23.70
C GLY A 804 18.18 12.30 -24.21
N ALA A 805 17.01 12.12 -23.59
CA ALA A 805 16.03 11.15 -24.04
C ALA A 805 15.48 11.51 -25.45
N ARG A 806 15.24 10.48 -26.26
CA ARG A 806 14.72 10.64 -27.63
C ARG A 806 13.23 10.36 -27.61
N MET A 807 12.41 11.39 -27.67
CA MET A 807 10.96 11.30 -27.48
C MET A 807 10.18 11.89 -28.66
N ALA A 808 10.77 11.91 -29.85
CA ALA A 808 10.08 12.39 -31.04
C ALA A 808 8.84 11.53 -31.36
N TRP A 809 7.75 12.17 -31.78
CA TRP A 809 6.49 11.52 -32.17
C TRP A 809 5.77 10.72 -31.08
N ILE A 810 6.05 10.97 -29.79
CA ILE A 810 5.29 10.34 -28.71
C ILE A 810 3.82 10.81 -28.71
N ALA A 811 2.93 9.93 -28.27
CA ALA A 811 1.56 10.29 -27.88
C ALA A 811 1.46 10.32 -26.35
N ALA A 812 1.53 11.49 -25.74
CA ALA A 812 1.65 11.69 -24.28
C ALA A 812 0.59 12.67 -23.76
N ARG A 813 -0.66 12.50 -24.20
CA ARG A 813 -1.79 13.31 -23.75
C ARG A 813 -2.03 13.09 -22.27
N GLU A 814 -2.22 14.16 -21.51
CA GLU A 814 -2.42 14.12 -20.05
C GLU A 814 -1.26 13.49 -19.27
N ALA A 815 -0.09 13.29 -19.90
CA ALA A 815 1.09 12.75 -19.24
C ALA A 815 1.71 13.79 -18.29
N ARG A 816 2.35 13.30 -17.23
CA ARG A 816 2.99 14.14 -16.20
C ARG A 816 4.50 14.02 -16.26
N PHE A 817 5.17 15.17 -16.25
CA PHE A 817 6.62 15.34 -16.23
C PHE A 817 7.02 16.31 -15.10
N ILE A 818 6.28 16.30 -13.99
CA ILE A 818 6.49 17.27 -12.90
C ILE A 818 7.90 17.08 -12.33
N ARG A 819 8.73 18.12 -12.35
CA ARG A 819 10.15 18.05 -11.94
C ARG A 819 11.01 17.03 -12.71
N ALA A 820 10.58 16.57 -13.87
CA ALA A 820 11.41 15.72 -14.71
C ALA A 820 12.63 16.50 -15.25
N ASP A 821 13.76 15.82 -15.43
CA ASP A 821 14.94 16.38 -16.08
C ASP A 821 14.92 16.01 -17.57
N LEU A 822 14.41 16.90 -18.43
CA LEU A 822 14.34 16.76 -19.88
C LEU A 822 15.49 17.51 -20.58
N SER A 823 16.60 17.77 -19.88
CA SER A 823 17.70 18.54 -20.48
C SER A 823 18.25 17.81 -21.72
N ASP A 824 18.39 18.55 -22.83
CA ASP A 824 18.82 18.06 -24.13
C ASP A 824 17.93 16.92 -24.72
N ALA A 825 16.69 16.78 -24.24
CA ALA A 825 15.74 15.79 -24.77
C ALA A 825 15.09 16.26 -26.10
N ASP A 826 14.85 15.32 -27.01
CA ASP A 826 14.16 15.55 -28.28
C ASP A 826 12.67 15.21 -28.13
N LEU A 827 11.80 16.23 -28.06
CA LEU A 827 10.33 16.08 -28.02
C LEU A 827 9.70 16.57 -29.34
N THR A 828 10.42 16.50 -30.45
CA THR A 828 9.90 16.98 -31.73
C THR A 828 8.65 16.20 -32.15
N CYS A 829 7.62 16.92 -32.60
CA CYS A 829 6.33 16.34 -33.00
C CYS A 829 5.61 15.51 -31.90
N ALA A 830 5.95 15.71 -30.62
CA ALA A 830 5.26 15.05 -29.51
C ALA A 830 3.82 15.59 -29.33
N ASP A 831 2.84 14.73 -29.06
CA ASP A 831 1.50 15.14 -28.61
C ASP A 831 1.46 15.20 -27.07
N LEU A 832 1.61 16.40 -26.52
CA LEU A 832 1.60 16.71 -25.09
C LEU A 832 0.34 17.48 -24.69
N MET A 833 -0.77 17.31 -25.43
CA MET A 833 -2.04 17.96 -25.12
C MET A 833 -2.46 17.66 -23.67
N LEU A 834 -2.80 18.71 -22.91
CA LEU A 834 -3.15 18.62 -21.48
C LEU A 834 -2.05 18.02 -20.59
N GLY A 835 -0.80 17.92 -21.08
CA GLY A 835 0.34 17.44 -20.31
C GLY A 835 0.73 18.40 -19.19
N VAL A 836 1.31 17.87 -18.11
CA VAL A 836 1.73 18.67 -16.94
C VAL A 836 3.24 18.57 -16.78
N LEU A 837 3.96 19.63 -17.13
CA LEU A 837 5.43 19.72 -17.10
C LEU A 837 5.92 20.68 -16.02
N GLN A 838 5.13 20.90 -14.96
CA GLN A 838 5.45 21.87 -13.92
C GLN A 838 6.85 21.63 -13.33
N LYS A 839 7.65 22.68 -13.23
CA LYS A 839 9.02 22.65 -12.68
C LYS A 839 10.00 21.71 -13.40
N ALA A 840 9.66 21.23 -14.60
CA ALA A 840 10.57 20.42 -15.40
C ALA A 840 11.81 21.23 -15.82
N LYS A 841 12.95 20.56 -15.94
CA LYS A 841 14.17 21.14 -16.55
C LYS A 841 14.17 20.82 -18.03
N LEU A 842 14.27 21.85 -18.85
CA LEU A 842 14.10 21.84 -20.30
C LEU A 842 15.32 22.43 -21.03
N MET A 843 16.46 22.62 -20.36
CA MET A 843 17.66 23.22 -20.97
C MET A 843 18.08 22.42 -22.21
N GLY A 844 18.13 23.05 -23.38
CA GLY A 844 18.42 22.36 -24.65
C GLY A 844 17.35 21.38 -25.16
N ALA A 845 16.18 21.29 -24.53
CA ALA A 845 15.10 20.43 -25.00
C ALA A 845 14.46 21.00 -26.28
N ASP A 846 14.12 20.12 -27.24
CA ASP A 846 13.53 20.50 -28.52
C ASP A 846 12.05 20.08 -28.58
N PHE A 847 11.13 21.05 -28.54
CA PHE A 847 9.69 20.86 -28.71
C PHE A 847 9.21 21.18 -30.14
N GLY A 848 10.10 21.14 -31.14
CA GLY A 848 9.79 21.49 -32.52
C GLY A 848 8.55 20.76 -33.06
N ARG A 849 7.53 21.50 -33.49
CA ARG A 849 6.23 21.00 -33.96
C ARG A 849 5.45 20.15 -32.95
N ALA A 850 5.80 20.21 -31.66
CA ALA A 850 5.05 19.52 -30.62
C ALA A 850 3.66 20.16 -30.44
N ASN A 851 2.69 19.35 -30.06
CA ASN A 851 1.37 19.81 -29.70
C ASN A 851 1.25 19.99 -28.19
N LEU A 852 1.28 21.23 -27.72
CA LEU A 852 1.22 21.57 -26.30
C LEU A 852 -0.14 22.17 -25.91
N PHE A 853 -1.20 21.96 -26.71
CA PHE A 853 -2.52 22.56 -26.44
C PHE A 853 -2.98 22.30 -24.99
N ARG A 854 -3.21 23.38 -24.23
CA ARG A 854 -3.58 23.36 -22.80
C ARG A 854 -2.61 22.62 -21.88
N ALA A 855 -1.34 22.47 -22.26
CA ALA A 855 -0.31 21.95 -21.38
C ALA A 855 0.04 22.96 -20.26
N ASP A 856 0.45 22.45 -19.10
CA ASP A 856 0.91 23.26 -17.97
C ASP A 856 2.44 23.25 -17.86
N LEU A 857 3.07 24.35 -18.26
CA LEU A 857 4.52 24.59 -18.21
C LEU A 857 4.86 25.63 -17.12
N ALA A 858 4.11 25.64 -16.01
CA ALA A 858 4.43 26.52 -14.89
C ALA A 858 5.83 26.21 -14.30
N LYS A 859 6.62 27.27 -14.13
CA LYS A 859 7.92 27.27 -13.42
C LYS A 859 8.96 26.31 -14.00
N VAL A 860 8.88 26.01 -15.29
CA VAL A 860 9.92 25.25 -16.02
C VAL A 860 11.24 26.01 -16.09
N PHE A 861 12.35 25.27 -16.21
CA PHE A 861 13.70 25.83 -16.37
C PHE A 861 14.19 25.58 -17.79
N GLY A 862 14.38 26.62 -18.60
CA GLY A 862 14.92 26.49 -19.96
C GLY A 862 16.12 27.41 -20.16
N ASP A 863 16.84 27.23 -21.27
CA ASP A 863 17.92 28.11 -21.71
C ASP A 863 17.71 28.53 -23.17
N GLU A 864 18.67 29.27 -23.74
CA GLU A 864 18.61 29.73 -25.13
C GLU A 864 18.58 28.59 -26.17
N ARG A 865 18.86 27.35 -25.75
CA ARG A 865 18.84 26.15 -26.61
C ARG A 865 17.48 25.45 -26.57
N THR A 866 16.60 25.78 -25.62
CA THR A 866 15.24 25.24 -25.56
C THR A 866 14.42 25.76 -26.75
N SER A 867 13.96 24.88 -27.64
CA SER A 867 13.18 25.25 -28.84
C SER A 867 11.70 24.91 -28.71
N PHE A 868 10.86 25.79 -29.26
CA PHE A 868 9.42 25.59 -29.44
C PHE A 868 9.01 25.86 -30.91
N ASP A 869 9.94 25.69 -31.85
CA ASP A 869 9.72 26.05 -33.25
C ASP A 869 8.49 25.33 -33.83
N GLU A 870 7.53 26.09 -34.38
CA GLU A 870 6.27 25.56 -34.92
C GLU A 870 5.41 24.73 -33.94
N ALA A 871 5.68 24.80 -32.63
CA ALA A 871 4.87 24.11 -31.62
C ALA A 871 3.48 24.76 -31.47
N ASN A 872 2.45 23.95 -31.22
CA ASN A 872 1.12 24.45 -30.90
C ASN A 872 1.06 24.88 -29.42
N LEU A 873 1.26 26.17 -29.18
CA LEU A 873 1.26 26.77 -27.84
C LEU A 873 -0.09 27.35 -27.39
N ARG A 874 -1.18 27.03 -28.10
CA ARG A 874 -2.50 27.58 -27.78
C ARG A 874 -2.97 27.14 -26.39
N GLU A 875 -3.35 28.11 -25.57
CA GLU A 875 -3.82 27.91 -24.19
C GLU A 875 -2.80 27.20 -23.27
N VAL A 876 -1.51 27.21 -23.65
CA VAL A 876 -0.44 26.77 -22.75
C VAL A 876 -0.34 27.70 -21.55
N ARG A 877 -0.21 27.13 -20.36
CA ARG A 877 0.07 27.88 -19.14
C ARG A 877 1.57 28.04 -18.94
N PHE A 878 2.07 29.25 -19.13
CA PHE A 878 3.41 29.66 -18.71
C PHE A 878 3.30 30.52 -17.45
N VAL A 879 3.99 30.13 -16.37
CA VAL A 879 4.10 30.92 -15.14
C VAL A 879 5.57 31.02 -14.77
N PRO A 880 6.21 32.20 -14.81
CA PRO A 880 7.61 32.33 -14.44
C PRO A 880 7.81 32.10 -12.93
N ARG A 881 8.97 31.56 -12.53
CA ARG A 881 9.39 31.55 -11.12
C ARG A 881 9.70 32.99 -10.71
N ARG A 882 9.08 33.48 -9.63
CA ARG A 882 9.40 34.80 -9.05
C ARG A 882 10.52 34.59 -8.02
N PRO A 883 11.72 35.17 -8.22
CA PRO A 883 12.77 35.10 -7.21
C PRO A 883 12.30 35.80 -5.93
N ARG A 884 12.56 35.21 -4.75
CA ARG A 884 12.38 35.94 -3.50
C ARG A 884 13.30 37.16 -3.47
N GLY A 885 12.74 38.35 -3.28
CA GLY A 885 13.52 39.55 -2.94
C GLY A 885 14.08 40.41 -4.08
N GLN A 886 13.50 40.39 -5.28
CA GLN A 886 13.70 41.49 -6.24
C GLN A 886 12.33 41.96 -6.74
N GLY A 887 11.91 43.12 -6.21
CA GLY A 887 10.71 43.84 -6.65
C GLY A 887 10.92 44.60 -7.95
#